data_AF-A0A7V4HR50-F1
#
_entry.id   AF-A0A7V4HR50-F1
#
_cell.length_a   1.000
_cell.length_b   1.000
_cell.length_c   1.000
_cell.angle_alpha   90.00
_cell.angle_beta   90.00
_cell.angle_gamma   90.00
#
_symmetry.space_group_name_H-M   'P 1'
#
loop_
_entity.id
_entity.type
_entity.pdbx_description
1 polymer ?
#
loop_
_entity_poly.entity_id
_entity_poly.type
_entity_poly.pdbx_seq_one_letter_code
_entity_poly.pdbx_strand_id
1 'polypeptide(L)'
;MPSGRERTMRDDSLKQATRLDDEVWARLAELLHQFDASCGAGDEADLAQFLPPQEDPLYQPALIELVKVDQEHRWRQGERRKVEEYLAQWPVLAHRVDVLLELIEAECVTRAVFDRIPAREELRARFPTLADQVDLEKVAKEAKEDPTASTASLASDRTFDVAPSSRMSPGRQRGGLDVGAVFGRYEIRELLGRGAMGWVYRAYDQHLDREVALKIPHLLPGDDPAVIDQFLREARAAAKIRHPNVVPVFDAGQIDGIYHITMALIEGQSLAHALRAQKFACLDAAALVRKLASGLDVVHKAGIVHRDIKPSNVMIDKSGEPVLMDFGLARLPEAGVDSTGGESLLGTPAYMSPEQVRGEKVAAPSDIYGLGVVLYEMLAGQPPFSGSLSQILSRIATAPPPSPKSLRPELDARLEAICLKAMAKNVADRYSTAAELAEALATYLETQPEAASRPPWRAPVPLLSGLIFGTILLLSGLGMVYRSSRSLYTNPAKPSSVAAVVPAAQASIQTDADSIPGLVAWYPLDGNAEDASGKAHHGVSFAVRSAEDRFGRPNRACAFDGVSSRILVPDAPHLNPKKELTMTAWFQPRAFRMGQYSWPTLVHKWDKGGYALEIGSVYERRPSIMFFAEVEGKGNGTANDFGMYVRTNTWYFVAGTFDGEVFVQYVGQKGEPLAKSWRHVPGRLVTSSCPLTIGANPLLAHEDRCFCGEIDDVRIFDRALTEAEINLIYTRPALADAFASP
;
A
#
# COMPACT_ATOMS: atom_id res chain seq x y z
N MET A 1 -27.56 -48.78 9.11
CA MET A 1 -26.31 -49.55 8.96
C MET A 1 -25.83 -49.39 7.53
N PRO A 2 -24.61 -48.88 7.32
CA PRO A 2 -24.18 -47.49 7.45
C PRO A 2 -23.98 -46.85 6.06
N SER A 3 -23.72 -45.56 5.85
CA SER A 3 -24.04 -44.31 6.54
C SER A 3 -23.55 -43.22 5.58
N GLY A 4 -24.28 -42.12 5.41
CA GLY A 4 -23.91 -40.97 4.57
C GLY A 4 -22.70 -40.18 5.09
N ARG A 5 -21.55 -40.85 5.29
CA ARG A 5 -20.29 -40.29 5.79
C ARG A 5 -19.08 -40.52 4.87
N GLU A 6 -19.22 -41.25 3.76
CA GLU A 6 -18.07 -41.64 2.92
C GLU A 6 -17.93 -40.89 1.59
N ARG A 7 -18.89 -40.02 1.21
CA ARG A 7 -18.71 -39.12 0.06
C ARG A 7 -18.17 -37.74 0.40
N THR A 8 -18.09 -37.40 1.68
CA THR A 8 -17.55 -36.11 2.17
C THR A 8 -16.05 -36.15 2.50
N MET A 9 -15.41 -37.33 2.59
CA MET A 9 -13.97 -37.40 2.92
C MET A 9 -13.02 -37.27 1.72
N ARG A 10 -13.49 -37.43 0.47
CA ARG A 10 -12.65 -37.25 -0.74
C ARG A 10 -12.65 -35.82 -1.29
N ASP A 11 -13.58 -34.98 -0.85
CA ASP A 11 -13.68 -33.58 -1.32
C ASP A 11 -13.02 -32.58 -0.34
N ASP A 12 -12.72 -33.02 0.87
CA ASP A 12 -11.94 -32.24 1.86
C ASP A 12 -10.43 -32.40 1.66
N SER A 13 -9.97 -33.48 1.00
CA SER A 13 -8.55 -33.75 0.74
C SER A 13 -7.97 -32.94 -0.43
N LEU A 14 -8.82 -32.40 -1.32
CA LEU A 14 -8.40 -31.51 -2.42
C LEU A 14 -8.48 -30.03 -2.05
N LYS A 15 -9.08 -29.67 -0.91
CA LYS A 15 -9.14 -28.29 -0.38
C LYS A 15 -8.00 -27.93 0.57
N GLN A 16 -7.06 -28.85 0.82
CA GLN A 16 -5.84 -28.59 1.59
C GLN A 16 -4.62 -28.24 0.72
N ALA A 17 -4.68 -28.41 -0.60
CA ALA A 17 -3.56 -28.15 -1.50
C ALA A 17 -3.48 -26.68 -1.95
N THR A 18 -3.16 -25.76 -1.03
CA THR A 18 -2.54 -24.44 -1.32
C THR A 18 -2.07 -23.74 -0.04
N ARG A 19 -1.52 -24.50 0.90
CA ARG A 19 -0.62 -23.99 1.95
C ARG A 19 0.55 -24.95 1.96
N LEU A 20 1.74 -24.47 1.63
CA LEU A 20 2.95 -25.23 1.92
C LEU A 20 3.08 -25.26 3.45
N ASP A 21 2.96 -26.44 4.01
CA ASP A 21 3.19 -26.81 5.39
C ASP A 21 4.63 -26.52 5.81
N ASP A 22 4.84 -26.17 7.09
CA ASP A 22 6.15 -25.79 7.66
C ASP A 22 7.23 -26.86 7.40
N GLU A 23 6.82 -28.13 7.32
CA GLU A 23 7.69 -29.27 7.01
C GLU A 23 8.19 -29.25 5.56
N VAL A 24 7.38 -28.83 4.59
CA VAL A 24 7.76 -28.77 3.18
C VAL A 24 8.71 -27.59 2.91
N TRP A 25 8.54 -26.47 3.61
CA TRP A 25 9.48 -25.34 3.53
C TRP A 25 10.84 -25.66 4.14
N ALA A 26 10.87 -26.33 5.30
CA ALA A 26 12.13 -26.77 5.91
C ALA A 26 12.88 -27.76 4.99
N ARG A 27 12.15 -28.68 4.36
CA ARG A 27 12.71 -29.62 3.38
C ARG A 27 13.24 -28.91 2.14
N LEU A 28 12.56 -27.87 1.64
CA LEU A 28 13.05 -27.06 0.52
C LEU A 28 14.35 -26.32 0.86
N ALA A 29 14.41 -25.68 2.02
CA ALA A 29 15.59 -24.91 2.44
C ALA A 29 16.81 -25.80 2.63
N GLU A 30 16.63 -26.98 3.25
CA GLU A 30 17.69 -27.97 3.40
C GLU A 30 18.18 -28.51 2.05
N LEU A 31 17.25 -28.79 1.12
CA LEU A 31 17.55 -29.29 -0.22
C LEU A 31 18.36 -28.26 -1.04
N LEU A 32 17.96 -26.98 -1.02
CA LEU A 32 18.70 -25.91 -1.70
C LEU A 32 20.09 -25.71 -1.09
N HIS A 33 20.22 -25.83 0.22
CA HIS A 33 21.52 -25.77 0.91
C HIS A 33 22.45 -26.92 0.49
N GLN A 34 21.93 -28.15 0.42
CA GLN A 34 22.71 -29.32 -0.03
C GLN A 34 23.16 -29.17 -1.48
N PHE A 35 22.30 -28.63 -2.35
CA PHE A 35 22.63 -28.37 -3.74
C PHE A 35 23.69 -27.29 -3.90
N ASP A 36 23.53 -26.12 -3.25
CA ASP A 36 24.48 -25.01 -3.30
C ASP A 36 25.87 -25.43 -2.78
N ALA A 37 25.91 -26.22 -1.69
CA ALA A 37 27.15 -26.81 -1.17
C ALA A 37 27.80 -27.80 -2.16
N SER A 38 27.00 -28.58 -2.90
CA SER A 38 27.50 -29.50 -3.93
C SER A 38 28.07 -28.76 -5.14
N CYS A 39 27.43 -27.67 -5.57
CA CYS A 39 27.92 -26.82 -6.65
C CYS A 39 29.28 -26.18 -6.28
N GLY A 40 29.42 -25.69 -5.05
CA GLY A 40 30.66 -25.08 -4.56
C GLY A 40 31.87 -26.03 -4.46
N ALA A 41 31.65 -27.35 -4.49
CA ALA A 41 32.71 -28.37 -4.43
C ALA A 41 33.38 -28.65 -5.80
N GLY A 42 32.88 -28.08 -6.90
CA GLY A 42 33.49 -28.18 -8.23
C GLY A 42 33.05 -29.39 -9.07
N ASP A 43 32.08 -30.19 -8.60
CA ASP A 43 31.44 -31.23 -9.41
C ASP A 43 30.29 -30.62 -10.24
N GLU A 44 30.08 -31.11 -11.48
CA GLU A 44 28.89 -30.84 -12.29
C GLU A 44 27.66 -31.45 -11.60
N ALA A 45 27.10 -30.73 -10.62
CA ALA A 45 25.93 -31.19 -9.88
C ALA A 45 24.75 -31.41 -10.83
N ASP A 46 24.31 -32.66 -10.96
CA ASP A 46 23.11 -33.01 -11.72
C ASP A 46 21.87 -32.71 -10.89
N LEU A 47 21.11 -31.70 -11.31
CA LEU A 47 19.84 -31.30 -10.73
C LEU A 47 18.90 -32.47 -10.45
N ALA A 48 18.89 -33.50 -11.32
CA ALA A 48 18.02 -34.66 -11.16
C ALA A 48 18.29 -35.47 -9.88
N GLN A 49 19.50 -35.38 -9.31
CA GLN A 49 19.88 -36.09 -8.09
C GLN A 49 19.35 -35.43 -6.82
N PHE A 50 19.01 -34.13 -6.90
CA PHE A 50 18.52 -33.34 -5.77
C PHE A 50 17.01 -33.19 -5.77
N LEU A 51 16.33 -33.53 -6.87
CA LEU A 51 14.88 -33.43 -6.95
C LEU A 51 14.20 -34.55 -6.14
N PRO A 52 13.13 -34.25 -5.38
CA PRO A 52 12.32 -35.28 -4.77
C PRO A 52 11.56 -36.09 -5.85
N PRO A 53 10.83 -37.16 -5.51
CA PRO A 53 9.96 -37.86 -6.47
C PRO A 53 8.92 -36.91 -7.09
N GLN A 54 8.48 -37.18 -8.32
CA GLN A 54 7.55 -36.30 -9.05
C GLN A 54 6.17 -36.17 -8.36
N GLU A 55 5.80 -37.14 -7.55
CA GLU A 55 4.56 -37.17 -6.78
C GLU A 55 4.66 -36.33 -5.48
N ASP A 56 5.86 -35.89 -5.09
CA ASP A 56 6.07 -35.08 -3.89
C ASP A 56 5.58 -33.63 -4.15
N PRO A 57 4.75 -33.04 -3.28
CA PRO A 57 4.34 -31.64 -3.37
C PRO A 57 5.51 -30.64 -3.45
N LEU A 58 6.69 -31.02 -2.95
CA LEU A 58 7.93 -30.25 -3.02
C LEU A 58 8.59 -30.25 -4.41
N TYR A 59 8.22 -31.18 -5.31
CA TYR A 59 8.90 -31.36 -6.60
C TYR A 59 8.94 -30.11 -7.46
N GLN A 60 7.78 -29.48 -7.69
CA GLN A 60 7.71 -28.28 -8.52
C GLN A 60 8.41 -27.07 -7.89
N PRO A 61 8.17 -26.74 -6.59
CA PRO A 61 8.91 -25.68 -5.92
C PRO A 61 10.43 -25.90 -5.91
N ALA A 62 10.88 -27.12 -5.61
CA ALA A 62 12.31 -27.45 -5.60
C ALA A 62 12.94 -27.31 -6.98
N LEU A 63 12.28 -27.81 -8.03
CA LEU A 63 12.78 -27.71 -9.39
C LEU A 63 12.96 -26.26 -9.84
N ILE A 64 12.00 -25.37 -9.55
CA ILE A 64 12.08 -23.95 -9.94
C ILE A 64 13.26 -23.28 -9.25
N GLU A 65 13.41 -23.46 -7.94
CA GLU A 65 14.47 -22.82 -7.17
C GLU A 65 15.86 -23.38 -7.49
N LEU A 66 15.98 -24.70 -7.66
CA LEU A 66 17.24 -25.32 -8.03
C LEU A 66 17.73 -24.87 -9.42
N VAL A 67 16.82 -24.70 -10.39
CA VAL A 67 17.18 -24.19 -11.72
C VAL A 67 17.78 -22.79 -11.63
N LYS A 68 17.25 -21.90 -10.78
CA LYS A 68 17.80 -20.56 -10.59
C LYS A 68 19.19 -20.61 -9.98
N VAL A 69 19.39 -21.45 -8.96
CA VAL A 69 20.69 -21.62 -8.28
C VAL A 69 21.73 -22.24 -9.21
N ASP A 70 21.39 -23.29 -9.95
CA ASP A 70 22.27 -23.93 -10.93
C ASP A 70 22.66 -22.95 -12.04
N GLN A 71 21.69 -22.16 -12.54
CA GLN A 71 21.93 -21.17 -13.56
C GLN A 71 22.92 -20.10 -13.08
N GLU A 72 22.76 -19.56 -11.87
CA GLU A 72 23.72 -18.61 -11.30
C GLU A 72 25.13 -19.21 -11.20
N HIS A 73 25.22 -20.45 -10.71
CA HIS A 73 26.51 -21.12 -10.52
C HIS A 73 27.24 -21.39 -11.85
N ARG A 74 26.52 -21.91 -12.85
CA ARG A 74 27.07 -22.14 -14.19
C ARG A 74 27.54 -20.83 -14.83
N TRP A 75 26.76 -19.76 -14.68
CA TRP A 75 27.15 -18.43 -15.17
C TRP A 75 28.42 -17.91 -14.49
N ARG A 76 28.55 -18.12 -13.17
CA ARG A 76 29.77 -17.80 -12.40
C ARG A 76 30.99 -18.60 -12.88
N GLN A 77 30.80 -19.84 -13.32
CA GLN A 77 31.85 -20.70 -13.88
C GLN A 77 32.17 -20.46 -15.36
N GLY A 78 31.46 -19.54 -16.02
CA GLY A 78 31.66 -19.23 -17.44
C GLY A 78 30.74 -19.98 -18.40
N GLU A 79 29.92 -20.91 -17.90
CA GLU A 79 28.94 -21.64 -18.69
C GLU A 79 27.65 -20.82 -18.82
N ARG A 80 27.35 -20.36 -20.05
CA ARG A 80 26.26 -19.41 -20.34
C ARG A 80 24.94 -20.13 -20.58
N ARG A 81 24.52 -20.95 -19.62
CA ARG A 81 23.35 -21.81 -19.75
C ARG A 81 22.05 -21.01 -19.75
N LYS A 82 21.16 -21.31 -20.70
CA LYS A 82 19.90 -20.57 -20.93
C LYS A 82 18.67 -21.31 -20.40
N VAL A 83 17.60 -20.58 -20.11
CA VAL A 83 16.32 -21.14 -19.62
C VAL A 83 15.78 -22.24 -20.53
N GLU A 84 15.87 -22.08 -21.86
CA GLU A 84 15.37 -23.06 -22.84
C GLU A 84 16.03 -24.43 -22.71
N GLU A 85 17.27 -24.48 -22.22
CA GLU A 85 17.98 -25.74 -21.98
C GLU A 85 17.40 -26.49 -20.78
N TYR A 86 16.97 -25.76 -19.73
CA TYR A 86 16.21 -26.32 -18.62
C TYR A 86 14.79 -26.72 -19.05
N LEU A 87 14.13 -25.95 -19.93
CA LEU A 87 12.80 -26.31 -20.45
C LEU A 87 12.85 -27.58 -21.31
N ALA A 88 13.93 -27.79 -22.07
CA ALA A 88 14.13 -29.01 -22.86
C ALA A 88 14.28 -30.24 -21.95
N GLN A 89 14.94 -30.09 -20.81
CA GLN A 89 15.17 -31.16 -19.85
C GLN A 89 13.96 -31.39 -18.91
N TRP A 90 13.23 -30.33 -18.55
CA TRP A 90 12.03 -30.38 -17.72
C TRP A 90 10.86 -29.56 -18.34
N PRO A 91 10.12 -30.14 -19.29
CA PRO A 91 9.01 -29.46 -19.97
C PRO A 91 7.88 -28.96 -19.04
N VAL A 92 7.77 -29.53 -17.83
CA VAL A 92 6.80 -29.12 -16.82
C VAL A 92 6.92 -27.64 -16.43
N LEU A 93 8.12 -27.07 -16.54
CA LEU A 93 8.39 -25.65 -16.27
C LEU A 93 7.72 -24.71 -17.29
N ALA A 94 7.41 -25.20 -18.50
CA ALA A 94 6.76 -24.42 -19.54
C ALA A 94 5.22 -24.37 -19.42
N HIS A 95 4.62 -25.16 -18.52
CA HIS A 95 3.16 -25.25 -18.39
C HIS A 95 2.51 -24.01 -17.75
N ARG A 96 3.31 -23.17 -17.09
CA ARG A 96 2.86 -22.00 -16.34
C ARG A 96 3.61 -20.76 -16.79
N VAL A 97 2.86 -19.76 -17.27
CA VAL A 97 3.41 -18.50 -17.78
C VAL A 97 4.15 -17.72 -16.70
N ASP A 98 3.67 -17.78 -15.46
CA ASP A 98 4.29 -17.10 -14.32
C ASP A 98 5.63 -17.73 -13.92
N VAL A 99 5.73 -19.06 -13.91
CA VAL A 99 7.00 -19.78 -13.69
C VAL A 99 8.00 -19.50 -14.80
N LEU A 100 7.53 -19.46 -16.06
CA LEU A 100 8.38 -19.18 -17.20
C LEU A 100 8.90 -17.73 -17.18
N LEU A 101 8.04 -16.76 -16.85
CA LEU A 101 8.46 -15.36 -16.66
C LEU A 101 9.48 -15.23 -15.53
N GLU A 102 9.25 -15.92 -14.42
CA GLU A 102 10.15 -15.93 -13.27
C GLU A 102 11.54 -16.49 -13.62
N LEU A 103 11.62 -17.59 -14.37
CA LEU A 103 12.90 -18.14 -14.83
C LEU A 103 13.59 -17.24 -15.86
N ILE A 104 12.84 -16.60 -16.76
CA ILE A 104 13.39 -15.64 -17.73
C ILE A 104 13.94 -14.40 -17.00
N GLU A 105 13.22 -13.88 -16.01
CA GLU A 105 13.69 -12.75 -15.18
C GLU A 105 14.95 -13.14 -14.40
N ALA A 106 14.99 -14.33 -13.78
CA ALA A 106 16.17 -14.84 -13.09
C ALA A 106 17.39 -14.99 -14.01
N GLU A 107 17.21 -15.46 -15.25
CA GLU A 107 18.28 -15.46 -16.25
C GLU A 107 18.73 -14.03 -16.58
N CYS A 108 17.79 -13.10 -16.77
CA CYS A 108 18.10 -11.71 -17.07
C CYS A 108 18.90 -11.03 -15.93
N VAL A 109 18.58 -11.32 -14.67
CA VAL A 109 19.33 -10.84 -13.50
C VAL A 109 20.72 -11.45 -13.47
N THR A 110 20.84 -12.77 -13.63
CA THR A 110 22.13 -13.48 -13.68
C THR A 110 23.02 -12.91 -14.80
N ARG A 111 22.43 -12.65 -15.96
CA ARG A 111 23.08 -12.00 -17.10
C ARG A 111 23.54 -10.58 -16.80
N ALA A 112 22.69 -9.80 -16.13
CA ALA A 112 23.01 -8.43 -15.76
C ALA A 112 24.16 -8.36 -14.74
N VAL A 113 24.32 -9.37 -13.88
CA VAL A 113 25.41 -9.48 -12.90
C VAL A 113 26.73 -9.89 -13.54
N PHE A 114 26.72 -10.91 -14.42
CA PHE A 114 27.95 -11.52 -14.95
C PHE A 114 28.33 -11.12 -16.39
N ASP A 115 27.44 -10.42 -17.10
CA ASP A 115 27.62 -9.98 -18.49
C ASP A 115 26.90 -8.65 -18.76
N ARG A 116 25.74 -8.68 -19.42
CA ARG A 116 24.91 -7.53 -19.74
C ARG A 116 23.44 -7.89 -19.66
N ILE A 117 22.61 -6.89 -19.38
CA ILE A 117 21.16 -7.01 -19.51
C ILE A 117 20.84 -7.35 -20.99
N PRO A 118 20.07 -8.43 -21.26
CA PRO A 118 19.68 -8.78 -22.62
C PRO A 118 18.81 -7.68 -23.25
N ALA A 119 19.04 -7.40 -24.54
CA ALA A 119 18.22 -6.46 -25.29
C ALA A 119 16.79 -7.02 -25.48
N ARG A 120 15.80 -6.13 -25.56
CA ARG A 120 14.39 -6.51 -25.75
C ARG A 120 14.19 -7.32 -27.03
N GLU A 121 14.92 -7.01 -28.09
CA GLU A 121 14.88 -7.72 -29.37
C GLU A 121 15.41 -9.16 -29.25
N GLU A 122 16.44 -9.38 -28.43
CA GLU A 122 16.97 -10.72 -28.14
C GLU A 122 15.94 -11.55 -27.38
N LEU A 123 15.29 -10.94 -26.38
CA LEU A 123 14.19 -11.59 -25.66
C LEU A 123 13.00 -11.89 -26.58
N ARG A 124 12.62 -10.98 -27.48
CA ARG A 124 11.53 -11.22 -28.45
C ARG A 124 11.85 -12.35 -29.43
N ALA A 125 13.12 -12.52 -29.83
CA ALA A 125 13.53 -13.62 -30.69
C ALA A 125 13.42 -14.99 -30.00
N ARG A 126 13.68 -15.04 -28.68
CA ARG A 126 13.65 -16.26 -27.87
C ARG A 126 12.25 -16.55 -27.31
N PHE A 127 11.54 -15.52 -26.87
CA PHE A 127 10.23 -15.57 -26.22
C PHE A 127 9.27 -14.52 -26.81
N PRO A 128 8.74 -14.73 -28.03
CA PRO A 128 7.97 -13.71 -28.77
C PRO A 128 6.75 -13.14 -28.04
N THR A 129 6.13 -13.92 -27.16
CA THR A 129 4.91 -13.56 -26.42
C THR A 129 5.17 -13.07 -24.99
N LEU A 130 6.38 -13.27 -24.46
CA LEU A 130 6.74 -12.98 -23.07
C LEU A 130 7.80 -11.90 -22.92
N ALA A 131 8.54 -11.57 -23.98
CA ALA A 131 9.61 -10.58 -23.93
C ALA A 131 9.17 -9.17 -23.48
N ASP A 132 7.93 -8.78 -23.80
CA ASP A 132 7.35 -7.49 -23.38
C ASP A 132 6.81 -7.52 -21.94
N GLN A 133 6.71 -8.72 -21.34
CA GLN A 133 6.28 -8.93 -19.97
C GLN A 133 7.44 -8.98 -18.97
N VAL A 134 8.68 -9.20 -19.44
CA VAL A 134 9.90 -9.17 -18.62
C VAL A 134 10.21 -7.72 -18.22
N ASP A 135 10.26 -7.42 -16.92
CA ASP A 135 10.58 -6.07 -16.45
C ASP A 135 12.11 -5.84 -16.42
N LEU A 136 12.66 -5.28 -17.52
CA LEU A 136 14.09 -5.01 -17.64
C LEU A 136 14.60 -3.91 -16.68
N GLU A 137 13.73 -3.01 -16.23
CA GLU A 137 14.11 -2.00 -15.22
C GLU A 137 14.24 -2.64 -13.83
N LYS A 138 13.33 -3.55 -13.48
CA LYS A 138 13.43 -4.41 -12.28
C LYS A 138 14.70 -5.26 -12.31
N VAL A 139 14.98 -5.95 -13.42
CA VAL A 139 16.21 -6.72 -13.62
C VAL A 139 17.46 -5.86 -13.38
N ALA A 140 17.48 -4.64 -13.95
CA ALA A 140 18.61 -3.72 -13.81
C ALA A 140 18.82 -3.24 -12.37
N LYS A 141 17.75 -3.18 -11.58
CA LYS A 141 17.80 -2.80 -10.16
C LYS A 141 18.28 -3.97 -9.30
N GLU A 142 17.71 -5.16 -9.50
CA GLU A 142 18.09 -6.37 -8.76
C GLU A 142 19.57 -6.72 -8.97
N ALA A 143 20.07 -6.59 -10.20
CA ALA A 143 21.49 -6.80 -10.50
C ALA A 143 22.44 -5.77 -9.84
N LYS A 144 21.97 -4.56 -9.54
CA LYS A 144 22.74 -3.53 -8.82
C LYS A 144 22.77 -3.75 -7.31
N GLU A 145 21.83 -4.52 -6.79
CA GLU A 145 21.69 -4.82 -5.36
C GLU A 145 22.45 -6.10 -4.96
N ASP A 146 22.98 -6.86 -5.92
CA ASP A 146 23.83 -8.04 -5.69
C ASP A 146 25.31 -7.67 -5.44
N PRO A 147 25.88 -7.95 -4.25
CA PRO A 147 27.24 -7.55 -3.91
C PRO A 147 28.36 -8.34 -4.62
N THR A 148 28.05 -9.33 -5.46
CA THR A 148 29.07 -10.11 -6.20
C THR A 148 29.68 -9.37 -7.40
N ALA A 149 29.12 -8.22 -7.80
CA ALA A 149 29.44 -7.50 -9.04
C ALA A 149 30.67 -6.56 -9.02
N SER A 150 31.52 -6.56 -7.99
CA SER A 150 32.64 -5.60 -7.93
C SER A 150 33.93 -6.11 -8.59
N THR A 151 34.03 -5.98 -9.93
CA THR A 151 35.26 -5.56 -10.64
C THR A 151 34.98 -5.21 -12.11
N ALA A 152 35.37 -3.98 -12.52
CA ALA A 152 35.54 -3.42 -13.89
C ALA A 152 34.46 -2.47 -14.47
N SER A 153 34.61 -1.17 -14.14
CA SER A 153 34.84 -0.02 -15.06
C SER A 153 33.83 0.43 -16.16
N LEU A 154 33.43 1.72 -16.01
CA LEU A 154 33.23 2.84 -16.98
C LEU A 154 31.92 3.04 -17.80
N ALA A 155 31.27 4.17 -17.46
CA ALA A 155 30.79 5.28 -18.30
C ALA A 155 29.62 5.15 -19.33
N SER A 156 28.72 6.15 -19.20
CA SER A 156 28.00 6.94 -20.23
C SER A 156 26.50 6.68 -20.51
N ASP A 157 25.78 7.81 -20.41
CA ASP A 157 24.68 8.37 -21.23
C ASP A 157 23.38 7.58 -21.57
N ARG A 158 22.27 8.25 -21.21
CA ARG A 158 20.97 8.38 -21.89
C ARG A 158 19.93 7.24 -21.93
N THR A 159 18.68 7.75 -21.91
CA THR A 159 17.41 7.28 -22.51
C THR A 159 16.49 6.30 -21.75
N PHE A 160 15.33 6.86 -21.37
CA PHE A 160 13.93 6.40 -21.42
C PHE A 160 13.56 4.91 -21.59
N ASP A 161 12.41 4.60 -20.95
CA ASP A 161 11.36 3.62 -21.31
C ASP A 161 11.66 2.15 -20.94
N VAL A 162 10.78 1.32 -20.36
CA VAL A 162 9.30 1.20 -20.30
C VAL A 162 8.98 0.39 -19.04
N ALA A 163 7.77 0.58 -18.52
CA ALA A 163 7.06 -0.28 -17.57
C ALA A 163 6.85 -1.74 -18.09
N PRO A 164 5.75 -2.42 -17.73
CA PRO A 164 5.57 -3.22 -16.51
C PRO A 164 5.06 -4.64 -16.86
N SER A 165 5.20 -5.60 -15.95
CA SER A 165 4.27 -6.75 -15.87
C SER A 165 4.64 -7.65 -14.69
N SER A 166 3.76 -8.41 -14.06
CA SER A 166 2.32 -8.39 -13.97
C SER A 166 1.90 -9.53 -13.03
N ARG A 167 0.92 -9.23 -12.16
CA ARG A 167 -0.26 -10.06 -11.81
C ARG A 167 -0.01 -11.49 -11.27
N MET A 168 -0.63 -11.89 -10.15
CA MET A 168 -2.03 -12.36 -10.01
C MET A 168 -2.17 -12.86 -8.56
N SER A 169 -3.31 -13.04 -7.87
CA SER A 169 -4.74 -12.74 -7.97
C SER A 169 -5.38 -13.23 -6.63
N PRO A 170 -6.66 -12.92 -6.34
CA PRO A 170 -7.13 -12.60 -4.98
C PRO A 170 -8.11 -13.61 -4.34
N GLY A 171 -8.30 -13.51 -3.02
CA GLY A 171 -9.42 -14.14 -2.29
C GLY A 171 -9.69 -13.57 -0.87
N ARG A 172 -10.93 -13.08 -0.65
CA ARG A 172 -11.67 -12.77 0.61
C ARG A 172 -11.45 -11.43 1.38
N GLN A 173 -12.55 -10.70 1.58
CA GLN A 173 -12.77 -9.42 2.32
C GLN A 173 -12.48 -9.50 3.85
N ARG A 174 -11.94 -8.43 4.49
CA ARG A 174 -11.83 -8.27 5.98
C ARG A 174 -11.75 -6.78 6.46
N GLY A 175 -12.74 -6.27 7.24
CA GLY A 175 -12.71 -6.12 8.73
C GLY A 175 -12.48 -4.79 9.52
N GLY A 176 -12.49 -3.57 8.97
CA GLY A 176 -12.22 -2.33 9.77
C GLY A 176 -13.46 -1.59 10.35
N LEU A 177 -13.28 -0.80 11.43
CA LEU A 177 -14.25 0.18 11.96
C LEU A 177 -14.23 1.51 11.16
N ASP A 178 -15.38 2.19 11.07
CA ASP A 178 -15.55 3.46 10.35
C ASP A 178 -15.13 4.67 11.18
N VAL A 179 -14.48 5.66 10.55
CA VAL A 179 -14.13 6.95 11.17
C VAL A 179 -15.38 7.81 11.34
N GLY A 180 -15.58 8.37 12.54
CA GLY A 180 -16.77 9.10 12.95
C GLY A 180 -17.82 8.23 13.64
N ALA A 181 -17.66 6.90 13.61
CA ALA A 181 -18.52 5.98 14.34
C ALA A 181 -18.19 5.98 15.84
N VAL A 182 -19.17 5.56 16.64
CA VAL A 182 -18.96 5.25 18.06
C VAL A 182 -18.89 3.74 18.21
N PHE A 183 -17.77 3.24 18.72
CA PHE A 183 -17.54 1.84 19.05
C PHE A 183 -17.56 1.69 20.57
N GLY A 184 -18.71 1.29 21.13
CA GLY A 184 -18.95 1.26 22.57
C GLY A 184 -18.81 2.66 23.18
N ARG A 185 -17.71 2.90 23.91
CA ARG A 185 -17.38 4.21 24.53
C ARG A 185 -16.38 5.05 23.73
N TYR A 186 -15.89 4.51 22.62
CA TYR A 186 -14.82 5.11 21.84
C TYR A 186 -15.38 5.78 20.59
N GLU A 187 -15.23 7.08 20.49
CA GLU A 187 -15.50 7.82 19.25
C GLU A 187 -14.29 7.69 18.33
N ILE A 188 -14.45 7.04 17.18
CA ILE A 188 -13.37 6.79 16.22
C ILE A 188 -13.08 8.07 15.45
N ARG A 189 -11.86 8.61 15.56
CA ARG A 189 -11.50 9.91 14.95
C ARG A 189 -10.65 9.77 13.70
N GLU A 190 -9.74 8.80 13.68
CA GLU A 190 -8.75 8.66 12.61
C GLU A 190 -8.24 7.22 12.57
N LEU A 191 -7.98 6.67 11.39
CA LEU A 191 -7.21 5.43 11.26
C LEU A 191 -5.72 5.79 11.28
N LEU A 192 -4.99 5.34 12.31
CA LEU A 192 -3.55 5.60 12.47
C LEU A 192 -2.69 4.59 11.70
N GLY A 193 -3.20 3.37 11.50
CA GLY A 193 -2.47 2.35 10.76
C GLY A 193 -3.26 1.07 10.57
N ARG A 194 -2.94 0.33 9.50
CA ARG A 194 -3.45 -1.01 9.22
C ARG A 194 -2.27 -1.93 8.95
N GLY A 195 -2.23 -3.08 9.61
CA GLY A 195 -1.17 -4.06 9.43
C GLY A 195 -1.66 -5.50 9.63
N ALA A 196 -0.73 -6.45 9.60
CA ALA A 196 -1.01 -7.88 9.76
C ALA A 196 -1.67 -8.24 11.11
N MET A 197 -1.56 -7.36 12.11
CA MET A 197 -2.06 -7.59 13.47
C MET A 197 -3.37 -6.85 13.78
N GLY A 198 -3.93 -6.09 12.83
CA GLY A 198 -5.21 -5.40 13.01
C GLY A 198 -5.24 -3.99 12.42
N TRP A 199 -6.26 -3.24 12.84
CA TRP A 199 -6.42 -1.81 12.63
C TRP A 199 -6.11 -1.06 13.91
N VAL A 200 -5.45 0.09 13.81
CA VAL A 200 -5.19 0.99 14.93
C VAL A 200 -5.82 2.34 14.62
N TYR A 201 -6.68 2.80 15.51
CA TYR A 201 -7.41 4.05 15.39
C TYR A 201 -6.99 5.04 16.46
N ARG A 202 -6.98 6.32 16.13
CA ARG A 202 -7.13 7.39 17.13
C ARG A 202 -8.59 7.40 17.51
N ALA A 203 -8.86 7.25 18.80
CA ALA A 203 -10.20 7.33 19.32
C ALA A 203 -10.24 8.25 20.53
N TYR A 204 -11.42 8.78 20.81
CA TYR A 204 -11.69 9.55 22.00
C TYR A 204 -12.55 8.71 22.95
N ASP A 205 -11.99 8.37 24.11
CA ASP A 205 -12.69 7.65 25.17
C ASP A 205 -13.61 8.65 25.89
N GLN A 206 -14.90 8.59 25.58
CA GLN A 206 -15.90 9.54 26.07
C GLN A 206 -16.16 9.40 27.58
N HIS A 207 -15.82 8.26 28.18
CA HIS A 207 -16.01 8.05 29.62
C HIS A 207 -14.86 8.62 30.43
N LEU A 208 -13.64 8.53 29.91
CA LEU A 208 -12.42 8.98 30.58
C LEU A 208 -11.94 10.36 30.10
N ASP A 209 -12.67 10.97 29.16
CA ASP A 209 -12.39 12.29 28.58
C ASP A 209 -10.92 12.42 28.11
N ARG A 210 -10.49 11.49 27.24
CA ARG A 210 -9.11 11.47 26.73
C ARG A 210 -8.99 10.81 25.37
N GLU A 211 -7.94 11.19 24.64
CA GLU A 211 -7.57 10.49 23.41
C GLU A 211 -6.74 9.23 23.70
N VAL A 212 -6.99 8.21 22.89
CA VAL A 212 -6.39 6.88 23.01
C VAL A 212 -6.08 6.31 21.63
N ALA A 213 -5.14 5.37 21.59
CA ALA A 213 -4.97 4.48 20.45
C ALA A 213 -5.81 3.22 20.68
N LEU A 214 -6.74 2.93 19.79
CA LEU A 214 -7.63 1.77 19.83
C LEU A 214 -7.21 0.77 18.75
N LYS A 215 -6.73 -0.40 19.17
CA LYS A 215 -6.35 -1.49 18.28
C LYS A 215 -7.46 -2.54 18.21
N ILE A 216 -7.88 -2.84 16.98
CA ILE A 216 -8.82 -3.91 16.64
C ILE A 216 -8.04 -5.01 15.92
N PRO A 217 -7.73 -6.13 16.57
CA PRO A 217 -7.01 -7.23 15.94
C PRO A 217 -7.86 -7.91 14.85
N HIS A 218 -7.21 -8.60 13.91
CA HIS A 218 -7.87 -9.44 12.89
C HIS A 218 -8.44 -10.75 13.48
N LEU A 219 -9.01 -10.70 14.68
CA LEU A 219 -9.67 -11.84 15.29
C LEU A 219 -11.13 -11.85 14.84
N LEU A 220 -11.58 -12.98 14.30
CA LEU A 220 -12.96 -13.17 13.83
C LEU A 220 -13.80 -13.87 14.90
N PRO A 221 -15.11 -13.60 14.97
CA PRO A 221 -16.03 -14.41 15.76
C PRO A 221 -15.97 -15.87 15.30
N GLY A 222 -15.46 -16.76 16.14
CA GLY A 222 -15.28 -18.20 15.84
C GLY A 222 -13.84 -18.70 15.81
N ASP A 223 -12.84 -17.83 16.00
CA ASP A 223 -11.45 -18.24 16.21
C ASP A 223 -11.31 -19.10 17.48
N ASP A 224 -10.30 -19.98 17.53
CA ASP A 224 -10.10 -20.95 18.61
C ASP A 224 -10.12 -20.28 20.00
N PRO A 225 -11.01 -20.70 20.92
CA PRO A 225 -11.08 -20.17 22.28
C PRO A 225 -9.73 -20.10 23.00
N ALA A 226 -8.81 -21.05 22.75
CA ALA A 226 -7.47 -21.04 23.35
C ALA A 226 -6.63 -19.83 22.92
N VAL A 227 -6.81 -19.38 21.68
CA VAL A 227 -6.10 -18.25 21.05
C VAL A 227 -6.63 -16.93 21.60
N ILE A 228 -7.95 -16.81 21.68
CA ILE A 228 -8.63 -15.67 22.28
C ILE A 228 -8.25 -15.54 23.76
N ASP A 229 -8.26 -16.65 24.51
CA ASP A 229 -7.88 -16.65 25.91
C ASP A 229 -6.40 -16.26 26.10
N GLN A 230 -5.50 -16.70 25.22
CA GLN A 230 -4.10 -16.29 25.24
C GLN A 230 -3.95 -14.79 24.94
N PHE A 231 -4.62 -14.29 23.92
CA PHE A 231 -4.64 -12.86 23.58
C PHE A 231 -5.12 -12.00 24.76
N LEU A 232 -6.23 -12.37 25.40
CA LEU A 232 -6.76 -11.66 26.57
C LEU A 232 -5.82 -11.78 27.79
N ARG A 233 -5.16 -12.92 28.00
CA ARG A 233 -4.14 -13.08 29.06
C ARG A 233 -2.95 -12.15 28.84
N GLU A 234 -2.41 -12.11 27.63
CA GLU A 234 -1.28 -11.23 27.27
C GLU A 234 -1.68 -9.76 27.40
N ALA A 235 -2.88 -9.37 26.95
CA ALA A 235 -3.38 -8.01 27.09
C ALA A 235 -3.56 -7.58 28.56
N ARG A 236 -4.03 -8.48 29.42
CA ARG A 236 -4.14 -8.23 30.86
C ARG A 236 -2.78 -8.16 31.55
N ALA A 237 -1.81 -8.96 31.11
CA ALA A 237 -0.43 -8.86 31.60
C ALA A 237 0.20 -7.53 31.17
N ALA A 238 -0.01 -7.12 29.92
CA ALA A 238 0.42 -5.85 29.35
C ALA A 238 -0.12 -4.64 30.12
N ALA A 239 -1.40 -4.68 30.52
CA ALA A 239 -2.04 -3.60 31.30
C ALA A 239 -1.39 -3.35 32.67
N LYS A 240 -0.63 -4.31 33.22
CA LYS A 240 0.10 -4.17 34.50
C LYS A 240 1.47 -3.53 34.33
N ILE A 241 1.99 -3.45 33.10
CA ILE A 241 3.31 -2.90 32.83
C ILE A 241 3.26 -1.38 33.01
N ARG A 242 4.27 -0.85 33.72
CA ARG A 242 4.48 0.58 33.93
C ARG A 242 5.96 0.87 33.72
N HIS A 243 6.28 1.46 32.58
CA HIS A 243 7.64 1.90 32.24
C HIS A 243 7.55 3.04 31.23
N PRO A 244 8.38 4.10 31.33
CA PRO A 244 8.30 5.25 30.41
C PRO A 244 8.54 4.88 28.94
N ASN A 245 9.36 3.85 28.68
CA ASN A 245 9.70 3.40 27.33
C ASN A 245 8.85 2.23 26.80
N VAL A 246 7.69 1.95 27.42
CA VAL A 246 6.73 0.94 26.97
C VAL A 246 5.33 1.56 26.93
N VAL A 247 4.60 1.38 25.84
CA VAL A 247 3.27 1.98 25.72
C VAL A 247 2.32 1.49 26.83
N PRO A 248 1.70 2.40 27.61
CA PRO A 248 0.71 2.01 28.59
C PRO A 248 -0.54 1.43 27.92
N VAL A 249 -0.89 0.19 28.27
CA VAL A 249 -2.18 -0.42 27.91
C VAL A 249 -3.20 -0.06 28.98
N PHE A 250 -4.35 0.48 28.55
CA PHE A 250 -5.42 0.96 29.41
C PHE A 250 -6.53 -0.06 29.61
N ASP A 251 -6.95 -0.72 28.53
CA ASP A 251 -8.08 -1.64 28.55
C ASP A 251 -7.91 -2.69 27.46
N ALA A 252 -8.52 -3.86 27.66
CA ALA A 252 -8.62 -4.90 26.65
C ALA A 252 -9.86 -5.74 26.91
N GLY A 253 -10.67 -5.95 25.88
CA GLY A 253 -11.93 -6.64 26.03
C GLY A 253 -12.67 -6.82 24.71
N GLN A 254 -13.97 -6.94 24.80
CA GLN A 254 -14.85 -7.18 23.67
C GLN A 254 -16.01 -6.17 23.71
N ILE A 255 -16.30 -5.55 22.57
CA ILE A 255 -17.46 -4.70 22.36
C ILE A 255 -18.16 -5.23 21.10
N ASP A 256 -19.46 -5.53 21.21
CA ASP A 256 -20.28 -6.02 20.10
C ASP A 256 -19.66 -7.21 19.34
N GLY A 257 -19.03 -8.13 20.08
CA GLY A 257 -18.38 -9.31 19.50
C GLY A 257 -16.96 -9.07 18.96
N ILE A 258 -16.51 -7.81 18.88
CA ILE A 258 -15.19 -7.43 18.36
C ILE A 258 -14.21 -7.22 19.51
N TYR A 259 -13.08 -7.92 19.46
CA TYR A 259 -12.00 -7.72 20.43
C TYR A 259 -11.31 -6.38 20.20
N HIS A 260 -10.86 -5.75 21.28
CA HIS A 260 -10.12 -4.51 21.20
C HIS A 260 -9.07 -4.39 22.31
N ILE A 261 -8.06 -3.58 22.06
CA ILE A 261 -7.08 -3.13 23.05
C ILE A 261 -7.00 -1.61 22.96
N THR A 262 -7.12 -0.94 24.08
CA THR A 262 -6.96 0.51 24.19
C THR A 262 -5.64 0.82 24.89
N MET A 263 -4.85 1.70 24.32
CA MET A 263 -3.53 2.09 24.82
C MET A 263 -3.31 3.60 24.71
N ALA A 264 -2.23 4.09 25.33
CA ALA A 264 -1.86 5.49 25.23
C ALA A 264 -1.58 5.89 23.77
N LEU A 265 -2.13 7.03 23.36
CA LEU A 265 -1.77 7.65 22.08
C LEU A 265 -0.42 8.34 22.26
N ILE A 266 0.63 7.83 21.58
CA ILE A 266 1.96 8.44 21.61
C ILE A 266 2.08 9.42 20.45
N GLU A 267 2.09 10.72 20.75
CA GLU A 267 2.29 11.75 19.75
C GLU A 267 3.77 11.87 19.38
N GLY A 268 4.09 11.71 18.10
CA GLY A 268 5.48 11.71 17.62
C GLY A 268 5.62 11.08 16.24
N GLN A 269 6.79 10.50 15.97
CA GLN A 269 7.06 9.77 14.72
C GLN A 269 7.66 8.40 15.03
N SER A 270 7.52 7.43 14.12
CA SER A 270 8.19 6.14 14.29
C SER A 270 9.70 6.24 14.09
N LEU A 271 10.46 5.36 14.74
CA LEU A 271 11.91 5.24 14.53
C LEU A 271 12.23 4.91 13.06
N ALA A 272 11.37 4.12 12.40
CA ALA A 272 11.48 3.86 10.95
C ALA A 272 11.43 5.15 10.12
N HIS A 273 10.56 6.10 10.48
CA HIS A 273 10.53 7.40 9.81
C HIS A 273 11.81 8.19 10.11
N ALA A 274 12.23 8.22 11.38
CA ALA A 274 13.43 8.96 11.79
C ALA A 274 14.72 8.45 11.11
N LEU A 275 14.86 7.14 10.92
CA LEU A 275 15.97 6.51 10.21
C LEU A 275 16.06 6.90 8.74
N ARG A 276 14.91 7.12 8.06
CA ARG A 276 14.88 7.62 6.68
C ARG A 276 15.21 9.10 6.58
N ALA A 277 14.84 9.88 7.59
CA ALA A 277 15.01 11.33 7.57
C ALA A 277 16.46 11.76 7.87
N GLN A 278 17.18 11.02 8.72
CA GLN A 278 18.52 11.41 9.15
C GLN A 278 19.35 10.22 9.67
N LYS A 279 20.68 10.40 9.68
CA LYS A 279 21.60 9.50 10.36
C LYS A 279 21.63 9.78 11.87
N PHE A 280 21.68 8.74 12.68
CA PHE A 280 21.84 8.86 14.13
C PHE A 280 23.33 9.00 14.51
N ALA A 281 23.61 9.81 15.53
CA ALA A 281 24.90 9.76 16.19
C ALA A 281 25.01 8.46 17.00
N CYS A 282 26.21 7.88 17.07
CA CYS A 282 26.42 6.58 17.73
C CYS A 282 26.00 6.60 19.22
N LEU A 283 26.26 7.71 19.92
CA LEU A 283 25.84 7.86 21.32
C LEU A 283 24.32 7.96 21.47
N ASP A 284 23.64 8.64 20.54
CA ASP A 284 22.18 8.75 20.55
C ASP A 284 21.54 7.38 20.29
N ALA A 285 22.09 6.61 19.35
CA ALA A 285 21.65 5.24 19.09
C ALA A 285 21.82 4.34 20.33
N ALA A 286 22.98 4.38 20.97
CA ALA A 286 23.24 3.63 22.20
C ALA A 286 22.30 4.04 23.34
N ALA A 287 22.07 5.35 23.54
CA ALA A 287 21.17 5.87 24.57
C ALA A 287 19.71 5.48 24.33
N LEU A 288 19.26 5.52 23.08
CA LEU A 288 17.90 5.14 22.68
C LEU A 288 17.67 3.64 22.89
N VAL A 289 18.58 2.80 22.38
CA VAL A 289 18.45 1.33 22.53
C VAL A 289 18.57 0.89 23.98
N ARG A 290 19.39 1.57 24.81
CA ARG A 290 19.44 1.32 26.25
C ARG A 290 18.07 1.51 26.92
N LYS A 291 17.36 2.59 26.58
CA LYS A 291 16.02 2.88 27.11
C LYS A 291 15.00 1.83 26.65
N LEU A 292 15.07 1.40 25.39
CA LEU A 292 14.24 0.30 24.88
C LEU A 292 14.54 -1.03 25.58
N ALA A 293 15.81 -1.37 25.78
CA ALA A 293 16.22 -2.58 26.51
C ALA A 293 15.73 -2.58 27.97
N SER A 294 15.77 -1.43 28.64
CA SER A 294 15.18 -1.24 29.98
C SER A 294 13.67 -1.51 29.98
N GLY A 295 12.94 -0.98 28.99
CA GLY A 295 11.50 -1.23 28.85
C GLY A 295 11.19 -2.70 28.56
N LEU A 296 11.96 -3.31 27.66
CA LEU A 296 11.80 -4.70 27.26
C LEU A 296 12.05 -5.67 28.43
N ASP A 297 13.01 -5.37 29.32
CA ASP A 297 13.25 -6.16 30.53
C ASP A 297 12.01 -6.22 31.44
N VAL A 298 11.28 -5.11 31.58
CA VAL A 298 10.03 -5.08 32.35
C VAL A 298 8.96 -5.93 31.67
N VAL A 299 8.89 -5.91 30.33
CA VAL A 299 7.98 -6.77 29.55
C VAL A 299 8.30 -8.25 29.77
N HIS A 300 9.58 -8.62 29.69
CA HIS A 300 10.05 -10.00 29.90
C HIS A 300 9.79 -10.49 31.33
N LYS A 301 10.01 -9.65 32.35
CA LYS A 301 9.69 -9.96 33.76
C LYS A 301 8.20 -10.15 34.01
N ALA A 302 7.34 -9.54 33.18
CA ALA A 302 5.90 -9.78 33.20
C ALA A 302 5.49 -11.09 32.49
N GLY A 303 6.45 -11.87 31.96
CA GLY A 303 6.21 -13.13 31.26
C GLY A 303 5.80 -12.97 29.80
N ILE A 304 5.96 -11.77 29.23
CA ILE A 304 5.59 -11.46 27.84
C ILE A 304 6.85 -11.42 26.98
N VAL A 305 6.79 -12.00 25.79
CA VAL A 305 7.82 -11.87 24.74
C VAL A 305 7.23 -11.04 23.61
N HIS A 306 7.95 -10.04 23.10
CA HIS A 306 7.43 -9.09 22.12
C HIS A 306 7.24 -9.70 20.73
N ARG A 307 8.22 -10.50 20.25
CA ARG A 307 8.21 -11.28 18.98
C ARG A 307 8.23 -10.48 17.67
N ASP A 308 8.25 -9.15 17.71
CA ASP A 308 8.18 -8.28 16.52
C ASP A 308 8.89 -6.94 16.77
N ILE A 309 10.11 -6.99 17.33
CA ILE A 309 10.93 -5.79 17.53
C ILE A 309 11.41 -5.28 16.17
N LYS A 310 11.04 -4.04 15.82
CA LYS A 310 11.47 -3.35 14.59
C LYS A 310 11.27 -1.84 14.72
N PRO A 311 11.91 -1.00 13.87
CA PRO A 311 11.80 0.45 13.97
C PRO A 311 10.38 1.00 13.78
N SER A 312 9.47 0.31 13.09
CA SER A 312 8.08 0.74 12.95
C SER A 312 7.23 0.51 14.21
N ASN A 313 7.67 -0.36 15.12
CA ASN A 313 7.04 -0.61 16.42
C ASN A 313 7.69 0.20 17.55
N VAL A 314 8.55 1.17 17.22
CA VAL A 314 9.12 2.12 18.18
C VAL A 314 8.67 3.52 17.79
N MET A 315 7.94 4.19 18.69
CA MET A 315 7.60 5.59 18.55
C MET A 315 8.65 6.45 19.26
N ILE A 316 9.00 7.58 18.67
CA ILE A 316 9.75 8.63 19.36
C ILE A 316 8.81 9.79 19.58
N ASP A 317 8.54 10.08 20.85
CA ASP A 317 7.59 11.11 21.22
C ASP A 317 8.12 12.54 20.98
N LYS A 318 7.28 13.55 21.20
CA LYS A 318 7.64 14.97 21.06
C LYS A 318 8.80 15.41 21.97
N SER A 319 9.10 14.68 23.04
CA SER A 319 10.22 14.95 23.95
C SER A 319 11.52 14.26 23.54
N GLY A 320 11.47 13.41 22.49
CA GLY A 320 12.61 12.63 22.02
C GLY A 320 12.77 11.29 22.73
N GLU A 321 11.78 10.85 23.51
CA GLU A 321 11.83 9.60 24.25
C GLU A 321 11.30 8.44 23.41
N PRO A 322 12.03 7.29 23.36
CA PRO A 322 11.57 6.12 22.64
C PRO A 322 10.52 5.35 23.46
N VAL A 323 9.44 4.93 22.81
CA VAL A 323 8.36 4.15 23.39
C VAL A 323 8.14 2.91 22.54
N LEU A 324 8.27 1.74 23.15
CA LEU A 324 8.00 0.46 22.51
C LEU A 324 6.49 0.23 22.40
N MET A 325 6.03 -0.02 21.17
CA MET A 325 4.63 -0.24 20.79
C MET A 325 4.38 -1.70 20.44
N ASP A 326 3.11 -2.12 20.41
CA ASP A 326 2.67 -3.38 19.77
C ASP A 326 3.37 -4.67 20.24
N PHE A 327 3.66 -4.76 21.54
CA PHE A 327 4.27 -5.95 22.14
C PHE A 327 3.27 -7.10 22.28
N GLY A 328 3.54 -8.24 21.64
CA GLY A 328 3.00 -9.56 22.00
C GLY A 328 1.48 -9.70 22.10
N LEU A 329 0.69 -9.14 21.17
CA LEU A 329 -0.79 -9.26 21.20
C LEU A 329 -1.41 -9.85 19.93
N ALA A 330 -0.65 -10.54 19.06
CA ALA A 330 -1.24 -11.17 17.87
C ALA A 330 -0.39 -12.26 17.20
N ARG A 331 0.64 -12.80 17.86
CA ARG A 331 1.33 -13.99 17.35
C ARG A 331 1.10 -15.12 18.33
N LEU A 332 0.24 -16.04 17.92
CA LEU A 332 0.12 -17.39 18.45
C LEU A 332 1.52 -17.90 18.87
N PRO A 333 1.70 -18.42 20.09
CA PRO A 333 2.69 -19.46 20.26
C PRO A 333 2.22 -20.65 19.39
N GLU A 334 3.10 -21.18 18.55
CA GLU A 334 2.95 -22.46 17.83
C GLU A 334 2.15 -22.50 16.52
N ALA A 335 1.90 -21.38 15.84
CA ALA A 335 1.41 -21.40 14.45
C ALA A 335 2.39 -20.69 13.51
N GLY A 336 2.87 -21.43 12.51
CA GLY A 336 3.77 -21.00 11.46
C GLY A 336 3.29 -19.76 10.69
N VAL A 337 4.23 -19.18 9.96
CA VAL A 337 4.05 -17.96 9.18
C VAL A 337 3.15 -18.28 7.98
N ASP A 338 1.84 -18.04 8.13
CA ASP A 338 0.84 -18.23 7.08
C ASP A 338 1.25 -17.52 5.78
N SER A 339 1.54 -18.31 4.73
CA SER A 339 1.76 -17.85 3.36
C SER A 339 0.53 -18.21 2.53
N THR A 340 -0.23 -17.22 2.06
CA THR A 340 -1.11 -17.34 0.88
C THR A 340 -1.55 -15.96 0.38
N GLY A 341 -0.99 -15.54 -0.76
CA GLY A 341 -1.52 -14.45 -1.60
C GLY A 341 -0.79 -13.11 -1.51
N GLY A 342 0.18 -12.90 -2.41
CA GLY A 342 0.66 -11.60 -2.91
C GLY A 342 1.24 -10.61 -1.88
N GLU A 343 2.57 -10.65 -1.69
CA GLU A 343 3.49 -9.58 -1.22
C GLU A 343 3.13 -8.69 0.00
N SER A 344 2.00 -8.91 0.67
CA SER A 344 1.55 -8.12 1.83
C SER A 344 1.82 -8.80 3.19
N LEU A 345 2.65 -9.85 3.18
CA LEU A 345 3.09 -10.59 4.37
C LEU A 345 4.54 -10.28 4.78
N LEU A 346 5.04 -9.10 4.47
CA LEU A 346 6.33 -8.61 4.96
C LEU A 346 6.16 -7.75 6.21
N GLY A 347 6.08 -8.40 7.37
CA GLY A 347 6.92 -7.89 8.45
C GLY A 347 8.36 -7.98 7.94
N THR A 348 9.11 -6.89 7.93
CA THR A 348 10.45 -6.87 7.34
C THR A 348 11.29 -8.00 7.95
N PRO A 349 11.58 -9.11 7.24
CA PRO A 349 12.22 -10.31 7.77
C PRO A 349 13.58 -9.99 8.38
N ALA A 350 14.20 -8.89 7.94
CA ALA A 350 15.49 -8.38 8.41
C ALA A 350 15.64 -8.29 9.94
N TYR A 351 14.55 -8.17 10.70
CA TYR A 351 14.59 -8.08 12.18
C TYR A 351 14.28 -9.39 12.91
N MET A 352 13.93 -10.46 12.18
CA MET A 352 13.66 -11.77 12.79
C MET A 352 14.94 -12.39 13.36
N SER A 353 14.81 -13.08 14.50
CA SER A 353 15.92 -13.84 15.06
C SER A 353 16.12 -15.18 14.33
N PRO A 354 17.33 -15.79 14.40
CA PRO A 354 17.61 -17.09 13.81
C PRO A 354 16.61 -18.18 14.23
N GLU A 355 16.26 -18.24 15.51
CA GLU A 355 15.27 -19.18 16.03
C GLU A 355 13.84 -18.91 15.51
N GLN A 356 13.48 -17.64 15.23
CA GLN A 356 12.21 -17.34 14.56
C GLN A 356 12.20 -17.83 13.11
N VAL A 357 13.30 -17.69 12.39
CA VAL A 357 13.43 -18.17 11.00
C VAL A 357 13.41 -19.70 10.93
N ARG A 358 13.97 -20.38 11.93
CA ARG A 358 13.98 -21.85 12.02
C ARG A 358 12.71 -22.46 12.61
N GLY A 359 11.75 -21.64 13.02
CA GLY A 359 10.54 -22.12 13.72
C GLY A 359 10.82 -22.72 15.09
N GLU A 360 11.98 -22.41 15.69
CA GLU A 360 12.36 -22.86 17.04
C GLU A 360 11.61 -22.03 18.11
N LYS A 361 11.72 -22.46 19.38
CA LYS A 361 11.05 -21.80 20.50
C LYS A 361 11.55 -20.37 20.70
N VAL A 362 10.68 -19.40 20.42
CA VAL A 362 10.92 -17.96 20.61
C VAL A 362 10.82 -17.59 22.10
N ALA A 363 11.81 -16.86 22.61
CA ALA A 363 11.90 -16.45 24.01
C ALA A 363 12.47 -15.02 24.14
N ALA A 364 12.70 -14.54 25.37
CA ALA A 364 13.28 -13.23 25.63
C ALA A 364 14.56 -12.90 24.81
N PRO A 365 15.51 -13.84 24.61
CA PRO A 365 16.69 -13.60 23.77
C PRO A 365 16.40 -13.33 22.28
N SER A 366 15.21 -13.66 21.79
CA SER A 366 14.78 -13.34 20.43
C SER A 366 14.51 -11.85 20.26
N ASP A 367 13.89 -11.21 21.26
CA ASP A 367 13.66 -9.76 21.24
C ASP A 367 14.98 -8.98 21.39
N ILE A 368 15.95 -9.54 22.13
CA ILE A 368 17.30 -8.97 22.26
C ILE A 368 18.01 -8.95 20.90
N TYR A 369 17.87 -10.02 20.11
CA TYR A 369 18.37 -10.04 18.73
C TYR A 369 17.73 -8.94 17.89
N GLY A 370 16.40 -8.81 17.92
CA GLY A 370 15.68 -7.77 17.21
C GLY A 370 16.13 -6.35 17.60
N LEU A 371 16.35 -6.09 18.90
CA LEU A 371 16.94 -4.83 19.36
C LEU A 371 18.38 -4.63 18.87
N GLY A 372 19.17 -5.71 18.78
CA GLY A 372 20.49 -5.69 18.17
C GLY A 372 20.45 -5.28 16.69
N VAL A 373 19.49 -5.79 15.93
CA VAL A 373 19.28 -5.37 14.53
C VAL A 373 18.86 -3.90 14.45
N VAL A 374 17.98 -3.43 15.33
CA VAL A 374 17.60 -2.01 15.40
C VAL A 374 18.83 -1.14 15.70
N LEU A 375 19.67 -1.54 16.67
CA LEU A 375 20.92 -0.85 16.98
C LEU A 375 21.85 -0.84 15.75
N TYR A 376 22.02 -1.97 15.08
CA TYR A 376 22.82 -2.06 13.86
C TYR A 376 22.38 -1.05 12.81
N GLU A 377 21.09 -1.00 12.51
CA GLU A 377 20.54 -0.10 11.52
C GLU A 377 20.68 1.37 11.92
N MET A 378 20.52 1.71 13.20
CA MET A 378 20.79 3.06 13.70
C MET A 378 22.27 3.46 13.55
N LEU A 379 23.19 2.52 13.70
CA LEU A 379 24.62 2.76 13.58
C LEU A 379 25.05 2.85 12.10
N ALA A 380 24.62 1.90 11.27
CA ALA A 380 25.06 1.70 9.90
C ALA A 380 24.19 2.44 8.85
N GLY A 381 22.96 2.81 9.20
CA GLY A 381 21.97 3.43 8.31
C GLY A 381 21.16 2.45 7.46
N GLN A 382 21.43 1.15 7.58
CA GLN A 382 20.72 0.07 6.89
C GLN A 382 20.74 -1.23 7.73
N PRO A 383 19.79 -2.15 7.55
CA PRO A 383 19.79 -3.44 8.24
C PRO A 383 21.03 -4.29 7.87
N PRO A 384 21.40 -5.27 8.71
CA PRO A 384 22.58 -6.13 8.51
C PRO A 384 22.49 -7.01 7.27
N PHE A 385 21.28 -7.41 6.87
CA PHE A 385 21.04 -8.31 5.75
C PHE A 385 19.99 -7.69 4.83
N SER A 386 20.33 -7.62 3.54
CA SER A 386 19.48 -7.21 2.43
C SER A 386 19.46 -8.30 1.35
N GLY A 387 18.58 -8.18 0.36
CA GLY A 387 18.43 -9.13 -0.74
C GLY A 387 16.99 -9.63 -0.89
N SER A 388 16.80 -10.68 -1.68
CA SER A 388 15.51 -11.36 -1.77
C SER A 388 15.09 -11.93 -0.40
N LEU A 389 13.80 -12.24 -0.25
CA LEU A 389 13.28 -12.81 1.01
C LEU A 389 14.06 -14.07 1.42
N SER A 390 14.35 -14.97 0.49
CA SER A 390 15.11 -16.21 0.75
C SER A 390 16.55 -15.92 1.17
N GLN A 391 17.21 -14.95 0.53
CA GLN A 391 18.57 -14.53 0.90
C GLN A 391 18.61 -13.93 2.31
N ILE A 392 17.64 -13.07 2.66
CA ILE A 392 17.55 -12.47 3.99
C ILE A 392 17.33 -13.55 5.05
N LEU A 393 16.37 -14.46 4.85
CA LEU A 393 16.09 -15.54 5.79
C LEU A 393 17.29 -16.49 5.95
N SER A 394 17.94 -16.87 4.85
CA SER A 394 19.16 -17.70 4.87
C SER A 394 20.28 -17.00 5.67
N ARG A 395 20.56 -15.72 5.38
CA ARG A 395 21.60 -14.94 6.09
C ARG A 395 21.27 -14.74 7.57
N ILE A 396 19.99 -14.58 7.92
CA ILE A 396 19.57 -14.56 9.32
C ILE A 396 19.84 -15.91 9.99
N ALA A 397 19.57 -17.02 9.31
CA ALA A 397 19.78 -18.35 9.87
C ALA A 397 21.26 -18.74 10.01
N THR A 398 22.12 -18.34 9.06
CA THR A 398 23.48 -18.92 8.91
C THR A 398 24.62 -17.91 8.88
N ALA A 399 24.46 -16.77 8.18
CA ALA A 399 25.57 -15.84 7.95
C ALA A 399 25.89 -15.01 9.21
N PRO A 400 27.17 -14.88 9.62
CA PRO A 400 27.53 -14.03 10.74
C PRO A 400 27.08 -12.58 10.47
N PRO A 401 26.61 -11.83 11.49
CA PRO A 401 26.26 -10.43 11.30
C PRO A 401 27.47 -9.64 10.76
N PRO A 402 27.33 -8.86 9.68
CA PRO A 402 28.43 -8.04 9.20
C PRO A 402 28.85 -7.04 10.28
N SER A 403 30.12 -6.66 10.30
CA SER A 403 30.60 -5.62 11.20
C SER A 403 29.98 -4.26 10.82
N PRO A 404 29.34 -3.52 11.74
CA PRO A 404 28.86 -2.16 11.45
C PRO A 404 30.01 -1.19 11.15
N LYS A 405 31.25 -1.49 11.56
CA LYS A 405 32.43 -0.69 11.20
C LYS A 405 32.75 -0.72 9.71
N SER A 406 32.31 -1.75 8.97
CA SER A 406 32.47 -1.80 7.51
C SER A 406 31.76 -0.64 6.81
N LEU A 407 30.65 -0.16 7.38
CA LEU A 407 29.85 0.95 6.86
C LEU A 407 30.13 2.26 7.61
N ARG A 408 30.62 2.15 8.85
CA ARG A 408 30.94 3.28 9.72
C ARG A 408 32.31 3.12 10.41
N PRO A 409 33.42 3.38 9.70
CA PRO A 409 34.78 3.09 10.18
C PRO A 409 35.13 3.77 11.51
N GLU A 410 34.50 4.92 11.81
CA GLU A 410 34.72 5.70 13.03
C GLU A 410 34.00 5.16 14.27
N LEU A 411 33.21 4.07 14.15
CA LEU A 411 32.48 3.47 15.25
C LEU A 411 33.41 2.87 16.32
N ASP A 412 33.15 3.19 17.60
CA ASP A 412 33.86 2.63 18.76
C ASP A 412 33.69 1.10 18.80
N ALA A 413 34.82 0.38 18.88
CA ALA A 413 34.85 -1.07 18.90
C ALA A 413 34.03 -1.69 20.06
N ARG A 414 33.86 -0.97 21.17
CA ARG A 414 33.03 -1.44 22.29
C ARG A 414 31.54 -1.44 21.95
N LEU A 415 31.06 -0.41 21.24
CA LEU A 415 29.66 -0.34 20.81
C LEU A 415 29.36 -1.35 19.71
N GLU A 416 30.31 -1.55 18.80
CA GLU A 416 30.27 -2.66 17.83
C GLU A 416 30.14 -4.01 18.54
N ALA A 417 30.99 -4.30 19.54
CA ALA A 417 30.96 -5.56 20.26
C ALA A 417 29.61 -5.80 20.96
N ILE A 418 29.01 -4.76 21.54
CA ILE A 418 27.66 -4.83 22.14
C ILE A 418 26.62 -5.18 21.07
N CYS A 419 26.66 -4.50 19.92
CA CYS A 419 25.74 -4.73 18.80
C CYS A 419 25.84 -6.17 18.27
N LEU A 420 27.06 -6.64 17.98
CA LEU A 420 27.30 -7.97 17.44
C LEU A 420 26.96 -9.07 18.46
N LYS A 421 27.22 -8.85 19.76
CA LYS A 421 26.82 -9.78 20.82
C LYS A 421 25.30 -9.91 20.91
N ALA A 422 24.55 -8.81 20.83
CA ALA A 422 23.08 -8.87 20.80
C ALA A 422 22.55 -9.68 19.61
N MET A 423 23.26 -9.62 18.46
CA MET A 423 22.91 -10.32 17.21
C MET A 423 23.60 -11.69 17.04
N ALA A 424 24.21 -12.24 18.09
CA ALA A 424 24.88 -13.54 18.00
C ALA A 424 23.90 -14.62 17.54
N LYS A 425 24.34 -15.58 16.72
CA LYS A 425 23.41 -16.59 16.17
C LYS A 425 22.90 -17.55 17.24
N ASN A 426 23.81 -18.07 18.06
CA ASN A 426 23.43 -18.91 19.19
C ASN A 426 22.86 -18.05 20.31
N VAL A 427 21.73 -18.48 20.87
CA VAL A 427 21.09 -17.81 22.00
C VAL A 427 22.03 -17.69 23.21
N ALA A 428 22.87 -18.71 23.45
CA ALA A 428 23.82 -18.73 24.57
C ALA A 428 24.95 -17.68 24.45
N ASP A 429 25.23 -17.20 23.24
CA ASP A 429 26.27 -16.20 22.99
C ASP A 429 25.73 -14.76 23.12
N ARG A 430 24.39 -14.60 23.21
CA ARG A 430 23.73 -13.30 23.39
C ARG A 430 23.75 -12.85 24.85
N TYR A 431 23.21 -11.67 25.10
CA TYR A 431 22.82 -11.27 26.44
C TYR A 431 21.68 -12.16 26.94
N SER A 432 21.77 -12.62 28.19
CA SER A 432 20.79 -13.54 28.77
C SER A 432 19.47 -12.85 29.07
N THR A 433 19.53 -11.54 29.35
CA THR A 433 18.39 -10.68 29.67
C THR A 433 18.52 -9.31 29.00
N ALA A 434 17.38 -8.63 28.78
CA ALA A 434 17.40 -7.28 28.25
C ALA A 434 18.04 -6.27 29.24
N ALA A 435 18.00 -6.56 30.54
CA ALA A 435 18.75 -5.80 31.56
C ALA A 435 20.27 -5.84 31.35
N GLU A 436 20.84 -7.00 31.00
CA GLU A 436 22.28 -7.12 30.71
C GLU A 436 22.69 -6.30 29.48
N LEU A 437 21.85 -6.26 28.43
CA LEU A 437 22.08 -5.39 27.27
C LEU A 437 22.01 -3.91 27.67
N ALA A 438 21.01 -3.53 28.47
CA ALA A 438 20.87 -2.16 28.96
C ALA A 438 22.08 -1.72 29.80
N GLU A 439 22.59 -2.59 30.67
CA GLU A 439 23.76 -2.34 31.51
C GLU A 439 25.04 -2.19 30.67
N ALA A 440 25.23 -3.05 29.66
CA ALA A 440 26.37 -2.94 28.76
C ALA A 440 26.38 -1.61 27.99
N LEU A 441 25.20 -1.15 27.51
CA LEU A 441 25.05 0.15 26.88
C LEU A 441 25.21 1.31 27.87
N ALA A 442 24.77 1.17 29.12
CA ALA A 442 24.96 2.16 30.18
C ALA A 442 26.45 2.35 30.49
N THR A 443 27.16 1.25 30.77
CA THR A 443 28.62 1.25 31.00
C THR A 443 29.36 1.87 29.81
N TYR A 444 28.96 1.52 28.57
CA TYR A 444 29.54 2.14 27.39
C TYR A 444 29.36 3.66 27.41
N LEU A 445 28.14 4.16 27.61
CA LEU A 445 27.83 5.60 27.62
C LEU A 445 28.56 6.38 28.73
N GLU A 446 28.73 5.79 29.92
CA GLU A 446 29.46 6.42 31.04
C GLU A 446 30.94 6.63 30.72
N THR A 447 31.54 5.76 29.91
CA THR A 447 32.94 5.88 29.50
C THR A 447 33.18 6.86 28.34
N GLN A 448 32.14 7.54 27.85
CA GLN A 448 32.24 8.48 26.73
C GLN A 448 32.29 9.93 27.25
N PRO A 449 33.40 10.67 27.04
CA PRO A 449 33.57 12.03 27.55
C PRO A 449 32.48 13.01 27.11
N GLU A 450 31.90 12.80 25.91
CA GLU A 450 30.86 13.66 25.33
C GLU A 450 29.43 13.34 25.80
N ALA A 451 29.21 12.19 26.46
CA ALA A 451 27.85 11.77 26.85
C ALA A 451 27.26 12.63 27.99
N ALA A 452 28.10 13.17 28.88
CA ALA A 452 27.67 13.99 30.01
C ALA A 452 27.18 15.40 29.61
N SER A 453 27.49 15.87 28.40
CA SER A 453 27.24 17.25 27.95
C SER A 453 26.21 17.39 26.81
N ARG A 454 25.66 16.28 26.29
CA ARG A 454 24.72 16.33 25.15
C ARG A 454 23.26 16.49 25.62
N PRO A 455 22.47 17.41 25.02
CA PRO A 455 21.04 17.41 25.22
C PRO A 455 20.43 16.12 24.65
N PRO A 456 19.30 15.64 25.19
CA PRO A 456 18.59 14.50 24.62
C PRO A 456 18.29 14.76 23.14
N TRP A 457 18.35 13.70 22.33
CA TRP A 457 17.99 13.76 20.91
C TRP A 457 16.64 14.46 20.74
N ARG A 458 16.60 15.49 19.89
CA ARG A 458 15.36 16.18 19.52
C ARG A 458 15.07 15.88 18.06
N ALA A 459 13.87 15.39 17.77
CA ALA A 459 13.40 15.32 16.39
C ALA A 459 13.50 16.72 15.75
N PRO A 460 13.96 16.85 14.50
CA PRO A 460 13.92 18.13 13.81
C PRO A 460 12.44 18.56 13.70
N VAL A 461 12.08 19.62 14.43
CA VAL A 461 10.81 20.31 14.21
C VAL A 461 10.93 20.98 12.84
N PRO A 462 9.99 20.84 11.90
CA PRO A 462 10.03 21.60 10.67
C PRO A 462 10.05 23.09 11.03
N LEU A 463 11.16 23.77 10.72
CA LEU A 463 11.40 25.19 11.00
C LEU A 463 10.40 26.05 10.22
N LEU A 464 9.24 26.30 10.83
CA LEU A 464 8.31 27.38 10.47
C LEU A 464 8.35 28.45 11.58
N SER A 465 9.56 28.85 11.99
CA SER A 465 9.74 29.86 13.04
C SER A 465 10.90 30.79 12.70
N GLY A 466 10.59 31.80 11.90
CA GLY A 466 11.47 32.93 11.58
C GLY A 466 10.77 34.07 10.85
N LEU A 467 9.74 33.77 10.03
CA LEU A 467 9.05 34.78 9.22
C LEU A 467 7.76 35.39 9.83
N ILE A 468 7.26 34.87 10.95
CA ILE A 468 5.96 35.30 11.50
C ILE A 468 6.08 36.52 12.45
N PHE A 469 7.25 36.77 13.05
CA PHE A 469 7.42 37.95 13.91
C PHE A 469 7.70 39.27 13.14
N GLY A 470 8.23 39.19 11.91
CA GLY A 470 8.51 40.37 11.09
C GLY A 470 7.28 40.98 10.40
N THR A 471 6.24 40.18 10.16
CA THR A 471 5.05 40.60 9.39
C THR A 471 3.99 41.30 10.23
N ILE A 472 3.93 41.03 11.54
CA ILE A 472 2.97 41.67 12.46
C ILE A 472 3.34 43.14 12.75
N LEU A 473 4.63 43.49 12.70
CA LEU A 473 5.12 44.88 12.85
C LEU A 473 5.01 45.71 11.56
N LEU A 474 4.94 45.07 10.38
CA LEU A 474 4.77 45.77 9.10
C LEU A 474 3.29 46.05 8.76
N LEU A 475 2.36 45.23 9.24
CA LEU A 475 0.92 45.40 8.98
C LEU A 475 0.22 46.40 9.92
N SER A 476 0.83 46.72 11.06
CA SER A 476 0.35 47.79 11.96
C SER A 476 0.69 49.20 11.45
N GLY A 477 1.71 49.33 10.57
CA GLY A 477 2.08 50.60 9.94
C GLY A 477 1.24 50.99 8.71
N LEU A 478 0.71 50.01 7.96
CA LEU A 478 -0.06 50.29 6.73
C LEU A 478 -1.53 50.68 6.99
N GLY A 479 -2.08 50.34 8.17
CA GLY A 479 -3.47 50.67 8.54
C GLY A 479 -3.73 52.15 8.81
N MET A 480 -2.69 52.98 8.96
CA MET A 480 -2.82 54.40 9.31
C MET A 480 -2.89 55.33 8.07
N VAL A 481 -2.60 54.82 6.87
CA VAL A 481 -2.54 55.63 5.63
C VAL A 481 -3.82 55.52 4.79
N TYR A 482 -4.66 54.49 4.97
CA TYR A 482 -5.84 54.29 4.12
C TYR A 482 -7.14 54.95 4.62
N ARG A 483 -7.10 55.65 5.77
CA ARG A 483 -8.30 56.24 6.42
C ARG A 483 -8.55 57.72 6.14
N SER A 484 -7.98 58.25 5.05
CA SER A 484 -8.14 59.66 4.66
C SER A 484 -8.32 59.81 3.15
N SER A 485 -9.37 59.24 2.56
CA SER A 485 -9.95 59.81 1.34
C SER A 485 -11.31 59.20 1.01
N ARG A 486 -12.27 60.10 0.82
CA ARG A 486 -13.59 59.94 0.18
C ARG A 486 -14.76 59.53 1.07
N SER A 487 -15.15 60.51 1.89
CA SER A 487 -16.51 61.03 1.80
C SER A 487 -16.71 61.66 0.42
N LEU A 488 -17.77 61.27 -0.30
CA LEU A 488 -18.76 62.19 -0.90
C LEU A 488 -19.72 61.43 -1.84
N TYR A 489 -21.02 61.67 -1.58
CA TYR A 489 -22.22 61.49 -2.42
C TYR A 489 -23.06 60.19 -2.31
N THR A 490 -24.05 60.32 -1.42
CA THR A 490 -25.51 60.13 -1.60
C THR A 490 -26.11 58.73 -1.72
N ASN A 491 -26.84 58.38 -0.65
CA ASN A 491 -28.04 57.54 -0.61
C ASN A 491 -29.24 58.34 -1.18
N PRO A 492 -30.27 57.73 -1.80
CA PRO A 492 -31.38 57.10 -1.05
C PRO A 492 -31.83 55.78 -1.74
N ALA A 493 -32.64 54.83 -1.23
CA ALA A 493 -33.58 54.74 -0.11
C ALA A 493 -33.76 53.25 0.26
N LYS A 494 -34.17 52.98 1.52
CA LYS A 494 -34.82 51.73 1.97
C LYS A 494 -36.33 51.78 1.66
N PRO A 495 -37.01 50.62 1.49
CA PRO A 495 -37.77 50.03 2.60
C PRO A 495 -37.50 48.51 2.71
N SER A 496 -37.19 47.98 3.90
CA SER A 496 -38.10 47.44 4.92
C SER A 496 -38.72 46.07 4.57
N SER A 497 -38.21 45.07 5.29
CA SER A 497 -38.76 43.75 5.65
C SER A 497 -40.18 43.39 5.22
N VAL A 498 -40.30 42.23 4.56
CA VAL A 498 -41.40 41.29 4.78
C VAL A 498 -40.78 39.90 4.91
N ALA A 499 -40.94 39.29 6.08
CA ALA A 499 -40.78 37.87 6.27
C ALA A 499 -41.85 37.15 5.45
N ALA A 500 -41.44 36.41 4.43
CA ALA A 500 -42.29 35.45 3.75
C ALA A 500 -41.68 34.06 3.98
N VAL A 501 -42.33 33.31 4.86
CA VAL A 501 -42.24 31.86 4.92
C VAL A 501 -42.70 31.35 3.55
N VAL A 502 -41.76 30.97 2.70
CA VAL A 502 -42.07 30.22 1.48
C VAL A 502 -42.01 28.74 1.87
N PRO A 503 -43.09 27.97 1.69
CA PRO A 503 -43.04 26.55 1.99
C PRO A 503 -42.01 25.90 1.07
N ALA A 504 -41.22 24.98 1.62
CA ALA A 504 -40.44 24.04 0.86
C ALA A 504 -41.38 23.18 0.01
N ALA A 505 -41.79 23.70 -1.14
CA ALA A 505 -42.30 22.89 -2.21
C ALA A 505 -41.10 22.13 -2.77
N GLN A 506 -40.95 20.87 -2.37
CA GLN A 506 -40.33 19.85 -3.19
C GLN A 506 -41.08 19.82 -4.52
N ALA A 507 -40.72 20.73 -5.43
CA ALA A 507 -41.02 20.54 -6.83
C ALA A 507 -40.06 19.45 -7.30
N SER A 508 -40.52 18.21 -7.21
CA SER A 508 -39.99 17.11 -8.00
C SER A 508 -40.04 17.54 -9.46
N ILE A 509 -38.91 18.03 -9.98
CA ILE A 509 -38.70 18.06 -11.42
C ILE A 509 -38.54 16.58 -11.79
N GLN A 510 -39.66 15.89 -11.98
CA GLN A 510 -39.70 14.74 -12.89
C GLN A 510 -39.39 15.32 -14.27
N THR A 511 -38.10 15.52 -14.55
CA THR A 511 -37.64 15.46 -15.93
C THR A 511 -38.03 14.06 -16.41
N ASP A 512 -38.72 13.95 -17.53
CA ASP A 512 -38.93 12.69 -18.24
C ASP A 512 -37.55 12.14 -18.67
N ALA A 513 -36.73 11.69 -17.72
CA ALA A 513 -35.40 11.15 -17.98
C ALA A 513 -35.49 9.87 -18.83
N ASP A 514 -36.63 9.18 -18.73
CA ASP A 514 -37.02 8.07 -19.61
C ASP A 514 -37.13 8.50 -21.10
N SER A 515 -37.23 9.79 -21.41
CA SER A 515 -37.28 10.28 -22.80
C SER A 515 -35.91 10.63 -23.39
N ILE A 516 -34.82 10.57 -22.60
CA ILE A 516 -33.48 10.91 -23.09
C ILE A 516 -32.89 9.67 -23.78
N PRO A 517 -32.66 9.70 -25.12
CA PRO A 517 -32.25 8.52 -25.84
C PRO A 517 -30.93 7.96 -25.31
N GLY A 518 -30.94 6.68 -24.96
CA GLY A 518 -29.77 5.92 -24.52
C GLY A 518 -29.21 6.30 -23.16
N LEU A 519 -29.87 7.14 -22.36
CA LEU A 519 -29.43 7.43 -20.98
C LEU A 519 -29.69 6.21 -20.09
N VAL A 520 -28.63 5.67 -19.48
CA VAL A 520 -28.72 4.48 -18.63
C VAL A 520 -28.39 4.74 -17.17
N ALA A 521 -27.68 5.81 -16.86
CA ALA A 521 -27.49 6.27 -15.48
C ALA A 521 -27.22 7.77 -15.42
N TRP A 522 -27.78 8.45 -14.43
CA TRP A 522 -27.53 9.87 -14.18
C TRP A 522 -27.49 10.15 -12.68
N TYR A 523 -26.34 10.63 -12.21
CA TYR A 523 -26.12 11.04 -10.83
C TYR A 523 -25.91 12.56 -10.81
N PRO A 524 -26.93 13.34 -10.42
CA PRO A 524 -26.80 14.79 -10.22
C PRO A 524 -26.09 15.14 -8.91
N LEU A 525 -25.77 14.13 -8.08
CA LEU A 525 -25.03 14.21 -6.81
C LEU A 525 -25.49 15.36 -5.90
N ASP A 526 -26.80 15.59 -5.85
CA ASP A 526 -27.41 16.72 -5.17
C ASP A 526 -27.63 16.51 -3.66
N GLY A 527 -26.64 15.91 -3.02
CA GLY A 527 -26.65 15.51 -1.62
C GLY A 527 -26.99 14.04 -1.39
N ASN A 528 -27.26 13.27 -2.45
CA ASN A 528 -27.44 11.82 -2.42
C ASN A 528 -26.74 11.14 -3.61
N ALA A 529 -26.84 9.81 -3.70
CA ALA A 529 -26.33 9.01 -4.81
C ALA A 529 -27.48 8.37 -5.62
N GLU A 530 -28.62 9.06 -5.73
CA GLU A 530 -29.78 8.54 -6.45
C GLU A 530 -29.60 8.64 -7.96
N ASP A 531 -30.05 7.61 -8.67
CA ASP A 531 -30.08 7.60 -10.13
C ASP A 531 -31.34 8.32 -10.64
N ALA A 532 -31.13 9.43 -11.34
CA ALA A 532 -32.15 10.25 -11.95
C ALA A 532 -32.48 9.84 -13.39
N SER A 533 -31.87 8.77 -13.93
CA SER A 533 -32.16 8.29 -15.31
C SER A 533 -33.52 7.60 -15.47
N GLY A 534 -34.17 7.24 -14.37
CA GLY A 534 -35.37 6.40 -14.38
C GLY A 534 -35.08 4.89 -14.39
N LYS A 535 -33.81 4.46 -14.40
CA LYS A 535 -33.42 3.03 -14.37
C LYS A 535 -33.17 2.47 -12.96
N ALA A 536 -33.34 3.31 -11.93
CA ALA A 536 -33.24 2.96 -10.53
C ALA A 536 -31.87 2.35 -10.14
N HIS A 537 -30.79 2.76 -10.80
CA HIS A 537 -29.42 2.36 -10.48
C HIS A 537 -28.86 3.19 -9.31
N HIS A 538 -29.56 3.22 -8.18
CA HIS A 538 -29.17 4.02 -7.03
C HIS A 538 -27.83 3.54 -6.44
N GLY A 539 -26.95 4.49 -6.15
CA GLY A 539 -25.66 4.25 -5.51
C GLY A 539 -25.73 4.31 -3.98
N VAL A 540 -24.75 3.69 -3.34
CA VAL A 540 -24.49 3.75 -1.90
C VAL A 540 -23.22 4.55 -1.67
N SER A 541 -23.32 5.67 -0.96
CA SER A 541 -22.18 6.53 -0.63
C SER A 541 -21.41 6.01 0.59
N PHE A 542 -20.08 6.00 0.49
CA PHE A 542 -19.14 5.65 1.55
C PHE A 542 -18.21 6.85 1.77
N ALA A 543 -18.21 7.43 2.97
CA ALA A 543 -17.36 8.57 3.36
C ALA A 543 -17.44 9.84 2.48
N VAL A 544 -18.40 9.90 1.54
CA VAL A 544 -18.65 11.08 0.68
C VAL A 544 -19.39 12.15 1.46
N ARG A 545 -18.99 13.42 1.31
CA ARG A 545 -19.63 14.59 1.96
C ARG A 545 -20.34 15.46 0.93
N SER A 546 -21.37 16.21 1.34
CA SER A 546 -21.97 17.23 0.48
C SER A 546 -21.01 18.40 0.26
N ALA A 547 -21.02 18.97 -0.95
CA ALA A 547 -20.17 20.08 -1.37
C ALA A 547 -20.95 21.09 -2.23
N GLU A 548 -20.30 22.22 -2.54
CA GLU A 548 -20.82 23.19 -3.51
C GLU A 548 -20.66 22.66 -4.94
N ASP A 549 -21.70 22.82 -5.76
CA ASP A 549 -21.66 22.45 -7.18
C ASP A 549 -20.84 23.41 -8.04
N ARG A 550 -20.75 23.13 -9.35
CA ARG A 550 -20.07 24.01 -10.29
C ARG A 550 -20.67 25.41 -10.37
N PHE A 551 -21.87 25.65 -9.88
CA PHE A 551 -22.53 26.96 -9.85
C PHE A 551 -22.41 27.67 -8.49
N GLY A 552 -21.69 27.09 -7.53
CA GLY A 552 -21.54 27.63 -6.17
C GLY A 552 -22.78 27.43 -5.31
N ARG A 553 -23.66 26.48 -5.64
CA ARG A 553 -24.84 26.14 -4.84
C ARG A 553 -24.45 25.09 -3.81
N PRO A 554 -24.74 25.30 -2.52
CA PRO A 554 -24.36 24.36 -1.47
C PRO A 554 -25.15 23.06 -1.54
N ASN A 555 -24.52 21.97 -1.12
CA ASN A 555 -25.08 20.61 -1.07
C ASN A 555 -25.61 20.08 -2.41
N ARG A 556 -24.95 20.47 -3.50
CA ARG A 556 -25.32 20.08 -4.86
C ARG A 556 -24.22 19.30 -5.59
N ALA A 557 -23.17 18.92 -4.87
CA ALA A 557 -22.11 18.03 -5.33
C ALA A 557 -21.63 17.13 -4.19
N CYS A 558 -20.77 16.18 -4.53
CA CYS A 558 -20.13 15.26 -3.60
C CYS A 558 -18.62 15.53 -3.50
N ALA A 559 -18.11 15.69 -2.27
CA ALA A 559 -16.68 15.76 -1.97
C ALA A 559 -16.11 14.39 -1.59
N PHE A 560 -14.97 14.08 -2.19
CA PHE A 560 -14.20 12.85 -2.03
C PHE A 560 -12.85 13.16 -1.38
N ASP A 561 -12.47 12.36 -0.38
CA ASP A 561 -11.31 12.57 0.50
C ASP A 561 -9.94 12.17 -0.11
N GLY A 562 -9.93 11.47 -1.25
CA GLY A 562 -8.71 10.91 -1.82
C GLY A 562 -8.11 9.74 -1.05
N VAL A 563 -8.89 9.08 -0.19
CA VAL A 563 -8.45 7.95 0.65
C VAL A 563 -9.44 6.79 0.59
N SER A 564 -10.73 7.06 0.76
CA SER A 564 -11.75 6.03 0.96
C SER A 564 -13.12 6.38 0.41
N SER A 565 -13.37 7.68 0.16
CA SER A 565 -14.64 8.20 -0.34
C SER A 565 -14.99 7.57 -1.68
N ARG A 566 -16.18 6.99 -1.78
CA ARG A 566 -16.69 6.39 -3.03
C ARG A 566 -18.20 6.25 -3.02
N ILE A 567 -18.79 6.19 -4.20
CA ILE A 567 -20.18 5.76 -4.40
C ILE A 567 -20.15 4.42 -5.11
N LEU A 568 -20.82 3.41 -4.58
CA LEU A 568 -20.96 2.07 -5.16
C LEU A 568 -22.35 1.91 -5.75
N VAL A 569 -22.42 1.61 -7.04
CA VAL A 569 -23.67 1.32 -7.75
C VAL A 569 -23.66 -0.16 -8.13
N PRO A 570 -24.65 -0.97 -7.69
CA PRO A 570 -24.75 -2.37 -8.06
C PRO A 570 -24.70 -2.59 -9.58
N ASP A 571 -24.15 -3.72 -10.00
CA ASP A 571 -24.12 -4.06 -11.42
C ASP A 571 -25.53 -4.24 -12.00
N ALA A 572 -25.72 -3.82 -13.25
CA ALA A 572 -26.98 -3.93 -13.98
C ALA A 572 -26.74 -4.08 -15.49
N PRO A 573 -27.63 -4.77 -16.24
CA PRO A 573 -27.47 -4.95 -17.68
C PRO A 573 -27.34 -3.63 -18.47
N HIS A 574 -28.09 -2.59 -18.12
CA HIS A 574 -28.01 -1.29 -18.81
C HIS A 574 -26.68 -0.57 -18.59
N LEU A 575 -25.94 -0.89 -17.51
CA LEU A 575 -24.60 -0.38 -17.25
C LEU A 575 -23.51 -1.14 -18.03
N ASN A 576 -23.89 -2.11 -18.86
CA ASN A 576 -22.99 -3.00 -19.60
C ASN A 576 -23.20 -2.92 -21.13
N PRO A 577 -22.98 -1.73 -21.73
CA PRO A 577 -23.08 -1.59 -23.17
C PRO A 577 -22.04 -2.45 -23.90
N LYS A 578 -22.43 -2.95 -25.08
CA LYS A 578 -21.61 -3.86 -25.91
C LYS A 578 -21.14 -3.25 -27.23
N LYS A 579 -21.76 -2.15 -27.66
CA LYS A 579 -21.56 -1.57 -28.98
C LYS A 579 -21.05 -0.15 -28.88
N GLU A 580 -21.77 0.67 -28.14
CA GLU A 580 -21.51 2.10 -28.04
C GLU A 580 -21.60 2.55 -26.58
N LEU A 581 -20.91 3.61 -26.22
CA LEU A 581 -20.87 4.13 -24.84
C LEU A 581 -20.58 5.63 -24.86
N THR A 582 -21.27 6.39 -24.01
CA THR A 582 -20.81 7.73 -23.64
C THR A 582 -20.81 7.89 -22.12
N MET A 583 -19.77 8.52 -21.59
CA MET A 583 -19.69 8.90 -20.18
C MET A 583 -19.35 10.38 -20.06
N THR A 584 -20.00 11.09 -19.16
CA THR A 584 -19.67 12.50 -18.85
C THR A 584 -19.51 12.71 -17.36
N ALA A 585 -18.59 13.59 -16.97
CA ALA A 585 -18.44 14.02 -15.58
C ALA A 585 -18.06 15.50 -15.44
N TRP A 586 -18.66 16.18 -14.46
CA TRP A 586 -18.17 17.43 -13.90
C TRP A 586 -17.40 17.18 -12.61
N PHE A 587 -16.16 17.68 -12.52
CA PHE A 587 -15.32 17.48 -11.35
C PHE A 587 -14.37 18.65 -11.08
N GLN A 588 -13.92 18.78 -9.84
CA GLN A 588 -12.93 19.74 -9.38
C GLN A 588 -11.90 19.01 -8.49
N PRO A 589 -10.66 18.80 -8.94
CA PRO A 589 -9.65 18.15 -8.10
C PRO A 589 -9.16 19.10 -7.01
N ARG A 590 -8.98 18.64 -5.77
CA ARG A 590 -8.38 19.41 -4.65
C ARG A 590 -6.91 19.10 -4.45
N ALA A 591 -6.52 17.85 -4.68
CA ALA A 591 -5.14 17.40 -4.62
C ALA A 591 -4.91 16.29 -5.66
N PHE A 592 -3.67 16.20 -6.15
CA PHE A 592 -3.22 15.05 -6.94
C PHE A 592 -2.23 14.26 -6.10
N ARG A 593 -2.59 13.05 -5.69
CA ARG A 593 -1.65 12.11 -5.09
C ARG A 593 -0.88 11.47 -6.24
N MET A 594 0.27 12.03 -6.61
CA MET A 594 1.03 11.59 -7.78
C MET A 594 2.16 10.64 -7.39
N GLY A 595 1.88 9.34 -7.50
CA GLY A 595 2.86 8.25 -7.46
C GLY A 595 3.08 7.66 -8.85
N GLN A 596 4.05 6.76 -9.03
CA GLN A 596 4.37 6.13 -10.32
C GLN A 596 3.19 5.32 -10.92
N TYR A 597 2.11 5.10 -10.15
CA TYR A 597 0.89 4.37 -10.56
C TYR A 597 -0.42 5.00 -10.05
N SER A 598 -0.46 6.32 -9.83
CA SER A 598 -1.65 7.00 -9.32
C SER A 598 -2.64 7.35 -10.43
N TRP A 599 -3.84 6.77 -10.34
CA TRP A 599 -4.96 7.02 -11.26
C TRP A 599 -6.22 7.39 -10.46
N PRO A 600 -6.30 8.61 -9.87
CA PRO A 600 -7.52 9.08 -9.24
C PRO A 600 -8.76 8.87 -10.11
N THR A 601 -9.66 8.01 -9.67
CA THR A 601 -10.82 7.58 -10.44
C THR A 601 -12.01 8.53 -10.30
N LEU A 602 -12.56 9.01 -11.41
CA LEU A 602 -13.84 9.72 -11.42
C LEU A 602 -15.00 8.73 -11.50
N VAL A 603 -14.97 7.82 -12.48
CA VAL A 603 -15.97 6.77 -12.67
C VAL A 603 -15.27 5.49 -13.11
N HIS A 604 -15.62 4.34 -12.53
CA HIS A 604 -14.96 3.08 -12.84
C HIS A 604 -15.92 1.90 -12.77
N LYS A 605 -15.92 1.10 -13.82
CA LYS A 605 -16.61 -0.18 -13.91
C LYS A 605 -15.76 -1.12 -14.75
N TRP A 606 -14.81 -1.79 -14.10
CA TRP A 606 -13.82 -2.61 -14.79
C TRP A 606 -13.50 -3.86 -13.99
N ASP A 607 -13.37 -5.01 -14.63
CA ASP A 607 -12.80 -6.25 -14.09
C ASP A 607 -11.97 -7.02 -15.13
N LYS A 608 -12.65 -7.80 -15.97
CA LYS A 608 -12.11 -8.49 -17.16
C LYS A 608 -12.48 -7.77 -18.45
N GLY A 609 -13.30 -6.73 -18.34
CA GLY A 609 -13.69 -5.75 -19.35
C GLY A 609 -14.39 -4.59 -18.65
N GLY A 610 -14.94 -3.65 -19.42
CA GLY A 610 -15.73 -2.53 -18.91
C GLY A 610 -15.25 -1.16 -19.40
N TYR A 611 -15.42 -0.15 -18.57
CA TYR A 611 -15.07 1.24 -18.87
C TYR A 611 -14.67 2.03 -17.63
N ALA A 612 -13.88 3.09 -17.82
CA ALA A 612 -13.47 4.00 -16.78
C ALA A 612 -13.20 5.42 -17.29
N LEU A 613 -13.29 6.36 -16.36
CA LEU A 613 -12.91 7.76 -16.49
C LEU A 613 -11.99 8.10 -15.30
N GLU A 614 -10.73 8.37 -15.58
CA GLU A 614 -9.68 8.53 -14.56
C GLU A 614 -8.83 9.78 -14.82
N ILE A 615 -8.20 10.29 -13.77
CA ILE A 615 -7.18 11.33 -13.84
C ILE A 615 -5.84 10.64 -13.56
N GLY A 616 -4.83 10.83 -14.40
CA GLY A 616 -3.49 10.34 -14.12
C GLY A 616 -2.54 10.68 -15.26
N SER A 617 -1.34 10.11 -15.28
CA SER A 617 -0.39 10.33 -16.36
C SER A 617 0.44 9.09 -16.60
N VAL A 618 0.57 8.72 -17.87
CA VAL A 618 1.34 7.53 -18.25
C VAL A 618 2.84 7.87 -18.35
N TYR A 619 3.22 9.15 -18.51
CA TYR A 619 4.60 9.52 -18.94
C TYR A 619 5.19 10.81 -18.34
N GLU A 620 4.38 11.80 -17.95
CA GLU A 620 4.87 13.10 -17.49
C GLU A 620 4.29 13.42 -16.10
N ARG A 621 5.03 14.07 -15.20
CA ARG A 621 4.54 14.41 -13.84
C ARG A 621 3.40 15.47 -13.82
N ARG A 622 2.38 15.35 -14.68
CA ARG A 622 1.27 16.31 -14.87
C ARG A 622 -0.06 15.54 -15.05
N PRO A 623 -1.12 15.85 -14.28
CA PRO A 623 -2.41 15.16 -14.37
C PRO A 623 -3.10 15.41 -15.72
N SER A 624 -3.32 14.36 -16.51
CA SER A 624 -4.24 14.35 -17.67
C SER A 624 -5.50 13.54 -17.33
N ILE A 625 -6.54 13.65 -18.17
CA ILE A 625 -7.77 12.86 -18.03
C ILE A 625 -7.75 11.75 -19.07
N MET A 626 -8.10 10.54 -18.67
CA MET A 626 -8.21 9.40 -19.55
C MET A 626 -9.62 8.85 -19.57
N PHE A 627 -10.11 8.58 -20.78
CA PHE A 627 -11.29 7.77 -21.02
C PHE A 627 -10.85 6.40 -21.56
N PHE A 628 -11.49 5.36 -21.05
CA PHE A 628 -11.04 4.00 -21.20
C PHE A 628 -12.22 3.05 -21.35
N ALA A 629 -12.17 2.15 -22.33
CA ALA A 629 -13.08 1.02 -22.43
C ALA A 629 -12.35 -0.21 -23.01
N GLU A 630 -12.75 -1.42 -22.60
CA GLU A 630 -12.17 -2.66 -23.11
C GLU A 630 -12.83 -3.03 -24.44
N VAL A 631 -12.04 -3.28 -25.48
CA VAL A 631 -12.52 -3.72 -26.80
C VAL A 631 -12.01 -5.12 -27.10
N GLU A 632 -12.90 -6.01 -27.54
CA GLU A 632 -12.59 -7.40 -27.85
C GLU A 632 -11.35 -7.54 -28.74
N GLY A 633 -10.39 -8.36 -28.32
CA GLY A 633 -9.18 -8.69 -29.10
C GLY A 633 -8.14 -7.57 -29.20
N LYS A 634 -8.30 -6.46 -28.47
CA LYS A 634 -7.35 -5.32 -28.48
C LYS A 634 -6.44 -5.23 -27.24
N GLY A 635 -6.59 -6.17 -26.30
CA GLY A 635 -5.80 -6.21 -25.06
C GLY A 635 -6.28 -5.20 -24.02
N ASN A 636 -5.70 -5.29 -22.81
CA ASN A 636 -6.11 -4.54 -21.63
C ASN A 636 -6.11 -3.02 -21.89
N GLY A 637 -7.28 -2.50 -22.27
CA GLY A 637 -7.56 -1.09 -22.21
C GLY A 637 -7.17 -0.23 -23.38
N THR A 638 -8.14 0.12 -24.22
CA THR A 638 -7.92 1.19 -25.19
C THR A 638 -8.11 2.54 -24.51
N ALA A 639 -7.01 3.14 -24.05
CA ALA A 639 -7.00 4.49 -23.49
C ALA A 639 -6.85 5.53 -24.61
N ASN A 640 -7.67 6.59 -24.58
CA ASN A 640 -7.35 7.82 -25.29
C ASN A 640 -6.76 8.79 -24.25
N ASP A 641 -5.43 8.86 -24.17
CA ASP A 641 -4.71 9.80 -23.31
C ASP A 641 -4.54 11.12 -24.05
N PHE A 642 -5.22 12.16 -23.57
CA PHE A 642 -5.11 13.49 -24.11
C PHE A 642 -4.49 14.43 -23.07
N GLY A 643 -3.38 15.06 -23.44
CA GLY A 643 -2.54 15.91 -22.58
C GLY A 643 -3.16 17.25 -22.17
N MET A 644 -4.47 17.33 -21.93
CA MET A 644 -5.05 18.50 -21.28
C MET A 644 -4.79 18.44 -19.78
N TYR A 645 -3.86 19.27 -19.32
CA TYR A 645 -3.46 19.30 -17.93
C TYR A 645 -4.53 19.94 -17.05
N VAL A 646 -4.96 19.22 -16.02
CA VAL A 646 -5.92 19.73 -15.02
C VAL A 646 -5.20 20.34 -13.82
N ARG A 647 -5.79 21.35 -13.20
CA ARG A 647 -5.25 22.05 -12.02
C ARG A 647 -6.18 21.88 -10.83
N THR A 648 -5.62 21.93 -9.63
CA THR A 648 -6.45 21.88 -8.42
C THR A 648 -7.36 23.12 -8.32
N ASN A 649 -8.49 22.96 -7.63
CA ASN A 649 -9.48 23.99 -7.35
C ASN A 649 -10.06 24.67 -8.60
N THR A 650 -10.14 23.93 -9.71
CA THR A 650 -10.76 24.37 -10.97
C THR A 650 -11.79 23.33 -11.43
N TRP A 651 -12.99 23.77 -11.82
CA TRP A 651 -14.00 22.88 -12.41
C TRP A 651 -13.65 22.51 -13.85
N TYR A 652 -13.69 21.22 -14.14
CA TYR A 652 -13.52 20.63 -15.45
C TYR A 652 -14.72 19.79 -15.85
N PHE A 653 -14.96 19.76 -17.14
CA PHE A 653 -15.86 18.82 -17.79
C PHE A 653 -15.06 17.84 -18.63
N VAL A 654 -15.47 16.58 -18.59
CA VAL A 654 -14.98 15.55 -19.50
C VAL A 654 -16.13 14.74 -20.06
N ALA A 655 -16.03 14.39 -21.34
CA ALA A 655 -16.87 13.38 -21.99
C ALA A 655 -16.01 12.40 -22.77
N GLY A 656 -16.28 11.10 -22.65
CA GLY A 656 -15.70 10.04 -23.46
C GLY A 656 -16.80 9.31 -24.21
N THR A 657 -16.66 9.16 -25.53
CA THR A 657 -17.62 8.46 -26.39
C THR A 657 -16.92 7.38 -27.22
N PHE A 658 -17.61 6.28 -27.46
CA PHE A 658 -17.19 5.19 -28.34
C PHE A 658 -18.38 4.73 -29.18
N ASP A 659 -18.21 4.70 -30.51
CA ASP A 659 -19.26 4.35 -31.48
C ASP A 659 -19.11 2.95 -32.10
N GLY A 660 -18.18 2.14 -31.58
CA GLY A 660 -17.82 0.84 -32.14
C GLY A 660 -16.59 0.87 -33.06
N GLU A 661 -16.20 2.05 -33.53
CA GLU A 661 -15.06 2.26 -34.44
C GLU A 661 -14.05 3.25 -33.87
N VAL A 662 -14.52 4.32 -33.20
CA VAL A 662 -13.71 5.47 -32.79
C VAL A 662 -14.01 5.83 -31.34
N PHE A 663 -12.95 5.96 -30.54
CA PHE A 663 -12.98 6.65 -29.26
C PHE A 663 -12.82 8.15 -29.49
N VAL A 664 -13.68 8.97 -28.90
CA VAL A 664 -13.54 10.43 -28.88
C VAL A 664 -13.61 10.92 -27.44
N GLN A 665 -12.70 11.82 -27.06
CA GLN A 665 -12.69 12.44 -25.75
C GLN A 665 -12.81 13.96 -25.91
N TYR A 666 -13.66 14.57 -25.09
CA TYR A 666 -13.83 16.01 -24.97
C TYR A 666 -13.48 16.43 -23.56
N VAL A 667 -12.62 17.45 -23.42
CA VAL A 667 -12.23 17.96 -22.10
C VAL A 667 -12.15 19.48 -22.13
N GLY A 668 -12.65 20.17 -21.10
CA GLY A 668 -12.50 21.61 -20.97
C GLY A 668 -12.66 22.12 -19.54
N GLN A 669 -12.00 23.24 -19.26
CA GLN A 669 -12.24 24.01 -18.04
C GLN A 669 -13.60 24.72 -18.14
N LYS A 670 -14.35 24.80 -17.04
CA LYS A 670 -15.64 25.50 -16.98
C LYS A 670 -15.56 26.89 -17.62
N GLY A 671 -16.35 27.11 -18.67
CA GLY A 671 -16.45 28.39 -19.38
C GLY A 671 -15.53 28.52 -20.60
N GLU A 672 -14.62 27.57 -20.80
CA GLU A 672 -13.72 27.52 -21.96
C GLU A 672 -14.20 26.52 -23.03
N PRO A 673 -13.76 26.62 -24.29
CA PRO A 673 -14.08 25.63 -25.31
C PRO A 673 -13.57 24.22 -24.98
N LEU A 674 -14.29 23.19 -25.39
CA LEU A 674 -13.86 21.80 -25.22
C LEU A 674 -12.75 21.45 -26.22
N ALA A 675 -11.63 20.94 -25.72
CA ALA A 675 -10.62 20.29 -26.52
C ALA A 675 -11.09 18.88 -26.90
N LYS A 676 -10.80 18.45 -28.13
CA LYS A 676 -11.26 17.16 -28.69
C LYS A 676 -10.08 16.31 -29.12
N SER A 677 -10.11 15.03 -28.78
CA SER A 677 -9.15 14.01 -29.23
C SER A 677 -9.89 12.77 -29.70
N TRP A 678 -9.27 11.96 -30.57
CA TRP A 678 -9.88 10.73 -31.04
C TRP A 678 -8.85 9.66 -31.38
N ARG A 679 -9.28 8.40 -31.35
CA ARG A 679 -8.49 7.23 -31.72
C ARG A 679 -9.38 6.18 -32.38
N HIS A 680 -8.96 5.70 -33.55
CA HIS A 680 -9.69 4.66 -34.29
C HIS A 680 -9.33 3.27 -33.74
N VAL A 681 -10.29 2.61 -33.08
CA VAL A 681 -10.16 1.26 -32.51
C VAL A 681 -11.47 0.49 -32.73
N PRO A 682 -11.59 -0.25 -33.85
CA PRO A 682 -12.81 -0.97 -34.16
C PRO A 682 -12.97 -2.21 -33.30
N GLY A 683 -14.20 -2.44 -32.84
CA GLY A 683 -14.60 -3.65 -32.14
C GLY A 683 -15.81 -3.47 -31.24
N ARG A 684 -16.05 -4.47 -30.40
CA ARG A 684 -17.15 -4.47 -29.43
C ARG A 684 -16.62 -4.28 -28.02
N LEU A 685 -17.40 -3.59 -27.20
CA LEU A 685 -17.09 -3.40 -25.80
C LEU A 685 -17.21 -4.72 -25.04
N VAL A 686 -16.18 -5.05 -24.27
CA VAL A 686 -16.23 -6.15 -23.31
C VAL A 686 -16.93 -5.63 -22.05
N THR A 687 -17.98 -6.31 -21.61
CA THR A 687 -18.77 -5.90 -20.44
C THR A 687 -18.11 -6.30 -19.12
N SER A 688 -18.51 -5.64 -18.02
CA SER A 688 -18.00 -5.93 -16.68
C SER A 688 -19.09 -6.42 -15.74
N SER A 689 -18.79 -7.46 -14.98
CA SER A 689 -19.72 -7.96 -13.94
C SER A 689 -19.55 -7.24 -12.59
N CYS A 690 -18.60 -6.31 -12.49
CA CYS A 690 -18.34 -5.58 -11.25
C CYS A 690 -19.29 -4.40 -11.06
N PRO A 691 -19.57 -4.01 -9.82
CA PRO A 691 -20.28 -2.76 -9.52
C PRO A 691 -19.62 -1.56 -10.19
N LEU A 692 -20.44 -0.58 -10.58
CA LEU A 692 -19.97 0.74 -10.97
C LEU A 692 -19.54 1.50 -9.72
N THR A 693 -18.49 2.29 -9.83
CA THR A 693 -17.97 3.12 -8.73
C THR A 693 -17.72 4.55 -9.20
N ILE A 694 -18.01 5.52 -8.33
CA ILE A 694 -17.70 6.94 -8.55
C ILE A 694 -16.75 7.38 -7.43
N GLY A 695 -15.65 8.05 -7.81
CA GLY A 695 -14.67 8.62 -6.87
C GLY A 695 -13.59 7.67 -6.33
N ALA A 696 -13.65 6.36 -6.60
CA ALA A 696 -12.57 5.43 -6.28
C ALA A 696 -12.62 4.16 -7.13
N ASN A 697 -11.48 3.49 -7.29
CA ASN A 697 -11.39 2.15 -7.88
C ASN A 697 -11.44 1.06 -6.77
N PRO A 698 -12.45 0.17 -6.75
CA PRO A 698 -12.64 -0.81 -5.69
C PRO A 698 -11.78 -2.09 -5.85
N LEU A 699 -11.23 -2.34 -7.04
CA LEU A 699 -10.45 -3.57 -7.32
C LEU A 699 -8.97 -3.45 -6.94
N LEU A 700 -8.49 -2.23 -6.74
CA LEU A 700 -7.11 -1.91 -6.40
C LEU A 700 -7.16 -0.91 -5.24
N ALA A 701 -7.27 -1.44 -4.02
CA ALA A 701 -7.37 -0.67 -2.78
C ALA A 701 -6.04 0.00 -2.39
N HIS A 702 -5.55 0.88 -3.26
CA HIS A 702 -4.43 1.78 -3.01
C HIS A 702 -4.97 3.21 -2.86
N GLU A 703 -4.43 3.96 -1.89
CA GLU A 703 -4.78 5.37 -1.66
C GLU A 703 -4.57 6.25 -2.91
N ASP A 704 -3.71 5.82 -3.83
CA ASP A 704 -3.33 6.54 -5.05
C ASP A 704 -4.37 6.47 -6.19
N ARG A 705 -5.48 5.73 -6.00
CA ARG A 705 -6.60 5.63 -6.98
C ARG A 705 -7.91 6.25 -6.50
N CYS A 706 -7.92 6.83 -5.32
CA CYS A 706 -9.08 7.55 -4.80
C CYS A 706 -9.03 9.01 -5.28
N PHE A 707 -10.15 9.52 -5.78
CA PHE A 707 -10.26 10.91 -6.19
C PHE A 707 -10.31 11.83 -4.97
N CYS A 708 -9.48 12.88 -4.98
CA CYS A 708 -9.45 13.92 -3.96
C CYS A 708 -10.00 15.21 -4.57
N GLY A 709 -11.26 15.54 -4.30
CA GLY A 709 -11.94 16.67 -4.94
C GLY A 709 -13.45 16.56 -4.92
N GLU A 710 -14.12 17.42 -5.68
CA GLU A 710 -15.57 17.43 -5.84
C GLU A 710 -16.00 16.81 -7.18
N ILE A 711 -17.12 16.08 -7.19
CA ILE A 711 -17.82 15.61 -8.39
C ILE A 711 -19.28 16.05 -8.27
N ASP A 712 -19.81 16.64 -9.34
CA ASP A 712 -21.14 17.28 -9.38
C ASP A 712 -22.14 16.49 -10.24
N ASP A 713 -21.83 16.20 -11.50
CA ASP A 713 -22.77 15.55 -12.40
C ASP A 713 -22.07 14.42 -13.17
N VAL A 714 -22.59 13.19 -13.07
CA VAL A 714 -22.09 12.00 -13.79
C VAL A 714 -23.21 11.40 -14.61
N ARG A 715 -22.96 11.13 -15.90
CA ARG A 715 -23.94 10.51 -16.81
C ARG A 715 -23.31 9.38 -17.61
N ILE A 716 -24.09 8.35 -17.88
CA ILE A 716 -23.69 7.20 -18.70
C ILE A 716 -24.79 6.92 -19.73
N PHE A 717 -24.39 6.77 -20.98
CA PHE A 717 -25.26 6.42 -22.10
C PHE A 717 -24.78 5.13 -22.76
N ASP A 718 -25.71 4.29 -23.23
CA ASP A 718 -25.42 3.07 -24.00
C ASP A 718 -25.30 3.33 -25.52
N ARG A 719 -25.09 4.59 -25.89
CA ARG A 719 -24.88 5.07 -27.25
C ARG A 719 -23.75 6.10 -27.33
N ALA A 720 -23.22 6.31 -28.52
CA ALA A 720 -22.29 7.40 -28.80
C ALA A 720 -23.05 8.72 -28.95
N LEU A 721 -22.70 9.74 -28.16
CA LEU A 721 -23.22 11.09 -28.32
C LEU A 721 -22.43 11.86 -29.39
N THR A 722 -23.15 12.67 -30.14
CA THR A 722 -22.57 13.62 -31.11
C THR A 722 -21.92 14.79 -30.38
N GLU A 723 -21.00 15.48 -31.07
CA GLU A 723 -20.35 16.68 -30.54
C GLU A 723 -21.35 17.79 -30.16
N ALA A 724 -22.47 17.90 -30.88
CA ALA A 724 -23.53 18.86 -30.57
C ALA A 724 -24.21 18.52 -29.22
N GLU A 725 -24.53 17.25 -29.01
CA GLU A 725 -25.12 16.77 -27.74
C GLU A 725 -24.14 16.93 -26.57
N ILE A 726 -22.84 16.66 -26.78
CA ILE A 726 -21.80 16.88 -25.76
C ILE A 726 -21.69 18.37 -25.39
N ASN A 727 -21.65 19.26 -26.37
CA ASN A 727 -21.60 20.71 -26.13
C ASN A 727 -22.84 21.22 -25.39
N LEU A 728 -23.99 20.57 -25.61
CA LEU A 728 -25.24 20.91 -24.97
C LEU A 728 -25.24 20.47 -23.50
N ILE A 729 -24.74 19.27 -23.19
CA ILE A 729 -24.50 18.80 -21.81
C ILE A 729 -23.49 19.70 -21.09
N TYR A 730 -22.44 20.14 -21.80
CA TYR A 730 -21.42 21.02 -21.27
C TYR A 730 -21.96 22.43 -20.92
N THR A 731 -22.80 23.00 -21.77
CA THR A 731 -23.27 24.38 -21.63
C THR A 731 -24.57 24.53 -20.82
N ARG A 732 -25.40 23.47 -20.68
CA ARG A 732 -26.71 23.55 -20.00
C ARG A 732 -26.80 22.66 -18.75
N PRO A 733 -27.23 23.21 -17.59
CA PRO A 733 -27.40 22.43 -16.36
C PRO A 733 -28.61 21.47 -16.36
N ALA A 734 -29.71 21.79 -17.05
CA ALA A 734 -30.95 21.00 -17.04
C ALA A 734 -31.14 20.22 -18.35
N LEU A 735 -31.39 18.91 -18.25
CA LEU A 735 -31.46 17.97 -19.38
C LEU A 735 -32.66 18.15 -20.33
N ALA A 736 -33.77 18.74 -19.86
CA ALA A 736 -35.00 18.90 -20.64
C ALA A 736 -34.80 19.76 -21.91
N ASP A 737 -33.85 20.71 -21.88
CA ASP A 737 -33.55 21.57 -23.03
C ASP A 737 -32.48 20.97 -23.96
N ALA A 738 -31.89 19.83 -23.60
CA ALA A 738 -30.77 19.24 -24.34
C ALA A 738 -31.22 18.21 -25.40
N PHE A 739 -32.40 17.61 -25.21
CA PHE A 739 -32.89 16.54 -26.08
C PHE A 739 -34.32 16.78 -26.58
N ALA A 740 -34.90 17.95 -26.32
CA ALA A 740 -36.04 18.44 -27.08
C ALA A 740 -35.57 18.71 -28.52
N SER A 741 -36.13 17.97 -29.49
CA SER A 741 -35.85 18.07 -30.93
C SER A 741 -35.79 19.52 -31.45
N PRO A 742 -35.08 19.79 -32.57
CA PRO A 742 -34.94 21.14 -33.13
C PRO A 742 -36.27 21.87 -33.37
#